data_AF-A0A0L8IEY1-F1
#
_entry.id   AF-A0A0L8IEY1-F1
#
_cell.length_a   1.000
_cell.length_b   1.000
_cell.length_c   1.000
_cell.angle_alpha   90.00
_cell.angle_beta   90.00
_cell.angle_gamma   90.00
#
_symmetry.space_group_name_H-M   'P 1'
#
loop_
_entity.id
_entity.type
_entity.pdbx_description
1 polymer ?
#
loop_
_entity_poly.entity_id
_entity_poly.type
_entity_poly.pdbx_seq_one_letter_code
_entity_poly.pdbx_strand_id
1 'polypeptide(L)'
;MDEQLANLSEEDYASEEEKEKKNEKEKEKMKTEEPEAESENDDPTVAISGLEGAAFQSRLPYDKITSQEAACFPDILQGPPTSQKIFLYIRNRLLQLWLENPKLQITVENCLPQIEPPYNSDGPLVMRIHAYLDRYGYINFGVFKRLKPLPVKKHGRVVIIGAGMAGLTAARQLISFGMDVTIVEARDRVGGRVATFRKGNYVADLGAMVVTGLGGNPITVCSRQINMELHKIKQKCPLYESNGATVSVPKDKDEMVEREFNRLLEATSYLSHQLDCNFINGKPLSLGQSLEAVIKLQEKHVKEKQCEHQRNIIELQEKLRKNQTLMVECKERVEDLHRQWKTASESKTPRDITADFLVKSKLRDLNAVCKEYDVLIEQQKEIDEKLQELESSPPSDVYLSSRDRQILDWHFANLEFANATPLSTLSLKHWDQDDGFEFSGSHLTVRNGYSCVPVALAEGLDIKLNTAVRQIRYSATGVEVTTTNARNSSSNSMTFKGDAVLCTLPLGVLKDCVRGNGVNAVQFSPPLPDWKTAAIQRLGFGNLNKVVLCFDRMFWDPNANLFGHVGSTTASRGELFLFWNLYKAPVLLALVAGEAAAIMENVSDDVIIGRSIAVLKGIFGNNAVPQPKETLVTRWRADPWARGSYSYVAAGSSGNDYDLMATPVCPNSAATGGPPQPGNLPRLFFAGEHTIRNYPATVHGALLSGFREAGRIADQFLGAPYALPQRPPVATHVT
;
A
#
# COMPACT_ATOMS: atom_id res chain seq x y z
N MET A 1 13.73 63.51 -35.29
CA MET A 1 13.24 64.88 -35.14
C MET A 1 11.77 64.84 -35.50
N ASP A 2 10.79 64.78 -34.62
CA ASP A 2 10.63 64.72 -33.16
C ASP A 2 9.17 64.22 -33.00
N GLU A 3 8.90 63.21 -32.16
CA GLU A 3 8.34 63.34 -30.82
C GLU A 3 7.00 64.12 -30.66
N GLN A 4 6.03 63.38 -30.08
CA GLN A 4 5.03 63.80 -29.09
C GLN A 4 3.75 64.56 -29.52
N LEU A 5 2.60 63.84 -29.52
CA LEU A 5 1.56 63.87 -28.47
C LEU A 5 0.24 63.20 -28.91
N ALA A 6 -0.48 62.65 -27.92
CA ALA A 6 -1.88 62.13 -27.89
C ALA A 6 -2.06 60.64 -28.26
N ASN A 7 -2.12 59.74 -27.26
CA ASN A 7 -3.28 59.32 -26.44
C ASN A 7 -4.17 58.28 -27.15
N LEU A 8 -4.03 56.99 -26.78
CA LEU A 8 -4.81 56.25 -25.76
C LEU A 8 -6.17 55.76 -26.30
N SER A 9 -6.31 54.44 -26.41
CA SER A 9 -7.52 53.73 -26.86
C SER A 9 -8.08 52.78 -25.79
N GLU A 10 -9.36 52.98 -25.49
CA GLU A 10 -10.41 51.95 -25.26
C GLU A 10 -10.18 50.80 -24.25
N GLU A 11 -9.95 51.10 -22.97
CA GLU A 11 -10.09 50.12 -21.87
C GLU A 11 -11.08 50.51 -20.76
N ASP A 12 -12.00 51.44 -21.01
CA ASP A 12 -12.96 51.91 -20.00
C ASP A 12 -14.41 51.50 -20.30
N TYR A 13 -14.74 50.21 -20.21
CA TYR A 13 -16.10 49.74 -19.91
C TYR A 13 -16.07 48.34 -19.27
N ALA A 14 -15.69 48.27 -17.99
CA ALA A 14 -16.03 47.15 -17.12
C ALA A 14 -16.53 47.71 -15.78
N SER A 15 -17.71 47.30 -15.36
CA SER A 15 -18.40 47.83 -14.17
C SER A 15 -17.63 47.51 -12.87
N GLU A 16 -17.75 48.38 -11.86
CA GLU A 16 -17.03 48.27 -10.58
C GLU A 16 -17.29 46.92 -9.86
N GLU A 17 -18.47 46.30 -10.02
CA GLU A 17 -18.77 44.97 -9.48
C GLU A 17 -17.94 43.83 -10.11
N GLU A 18 -17.50 43.97 -11.37
CA GLU A 18 -16.62 42.97 -12.01
C GLU A 18 -15.17 43.13 -11.56
N LYS A 19 -14.73 44.35 -11.26
CA LYS A 19 -13.39 44.61 -10.70
C LYS A 19 -13.26 44.11 -9.26
N GLU A 20 -14.31 44.21 -8.45
CA GLU A 20 -14.30 43.65 -7.08
C GLU A 20 -14.31 42.11 -7.06
N LYS A 21 -15.10 41.45 -7.93
CA LYS A 21 -15.10 39.97 -8.03
C LYS A 21 -13.80 39.40 -8.59
N LYS A 22 -13.09 40.15 -9.43
CA LYS A 22 -11.76 39.74 -9.95
C LYS A 22 -10.69 39.88 -8.86
N ASN A 23 -10.75 40.94 -8.06
CA ASN A 23 -9.85 41.16 -6.92
C ASN A 23 -10.06 40.17 -5.76
N GLU A 24 -11.30 39.71 -5.51
CA GLU A 24 -11.55 38.63 -4.54
C GLU A 24 -11.06 37.27 -5.04
N LYS A 25 -11.24 36.95 -6.34
CA LYS A 25 -10.71 35.72 -6.94
C LYS A 25 -9.18 35.69 -7.04
N GLU A 26 -8.52 36.83 -7.23
CA GLU A 26 -7.06 36.92 -7.22
C GLU A 26 -6.49 36.86 -5.79
N LYS A 27 -7.22 37.37 -4.78
CA LYS A 27 -6.85 37.18 -3.36
C LYS A 27 -7.07 35.75 -2.85
N GLU A 28 -8.03 34.99 -3.41
CA GLU A 28 -8.16 33.56 -3.15
C GLU A 28 -7.11 32.72 -3.90
N LYS A 29 -6.69 33.13 -5.10
CA LYS A 29 -5.60 32.43 -5.85
C LYS A 29 -4.20 32.72 -5.34
N MET A 30 -3.94 33.88 -4.73
CA MET A 30 -2.63 34.19 -4.12
C MET A 30 -2.45 33.60 -2.70
N LYS A 31 -3.43 32.85 -2.18
CA LYS A 31 -3.30 32.12 -0.89
C LYS A 31 -2.92 30.65 -1.04
N THR A 32 -2.68 30.15 -2.26
CA THR A 32 -2.44 28.72 -2.52
C THR A 32 -1.13 28.40 -3.23
N GLU A 33 -0.21 29.35 -3.36
CA GLU A 33 1.13 29.09 -3.92
C GLU A 33 2.21 29.82 -3.10
N GLU A 34 2.44 29.38 -1.86
CA GLU A 34 3.76 29.47 -1.24
C GLU A 34 4.37 28.06 -1.26
N PRO A 35 5.64 27.89 -1.66
CA PRO A 35 6.30 26.60 -1.52
C PRO A 35 6.33 26.25 -0.04
N GLU A 36 5.70 25.14 0.34
CA GLU A 36 5.83 24.58 1.68
C GLU A 36 7.33 24.40 1.97
N ALA A 37 7.89 25.35 2.69
CA ALA A 37 9.15 25.14 3.37
C ALA A 37 8.88 24.00 4.35
N GLU A 38 9.36 22.79 4.03
CA GLU A 38 9.37 21.66 4.95
C GLU A 38 9.98 22.15 6.27
N SER A 39 9.12 22.46 7.23
CA SER A 39 9.59 22.90 8.54
C SER A 39 10.29 21.69 9.16
N GLU A 40 11.60 21.83 9.41
CA GLU A 40 12.43 20.77 10.01
C GLU A 40 12.06 20.50 11.51
N ASN A 41 10.93 21.02 11.99
CA ASN A 41 10.51 21.02 13.40
C ASN A 41 9.15 20.37 13.68
N ASP A 42 8.60 19.57 12.77
CA ASP A 42 7.47 18.71 13.13
C ASP A 42 7.95 17.57 14.03
N ASP A 43 7.68 17.72 15.33
CA ASP A 43 7.69 16.58 16.25
C ASP A 43 6.78 15.49 15.64
N PRO A 44 7.30 14.29 15.30
CA PRO A 44 6.54 13.26 14.63
C PRO A 44 5.34 12.75 15.47
N THR A 45 5.22 13.18 16.73
CA THR A 45 4.05 12.95 17.58
C THR A 45 3.01 14.05 17.52
N VAL A 46 2.56 14.51 16.33
CA VAL A 46 1.36 15.37 16.22
C VAL A 46 0.18 14.62 16.84
N ALA A 47 0.03 14.80 18.14
CA ALA A 47 -0.97 14.19 18.96
C ALA A 47 -2.22 14.99 18.69
N ILE A 48 -3.19 14.36 18.03
CA ILE A 48 -4.57 14.84 18.13
C ILE A 48 -4.84 14.91 19.65
N SER A 49 -5.02 16.13 20.15
CA SER A 49 -5.10 16.39 21.59
C SER A 49 -6.50 16.07 22.11
N GLY A 50 -6.59 15.61 23.36
CA GLY A 50 -7.88 15.36 24.01
C GLY A 50 -8.48 13.99 23.70
N LEU A 51 -9.77 13.85 23.97
CA LEU A 51 -10.47 12.56 23.97
C LEU A 51 -10.63 11.97 22.56
N GLU A 52 -10.86 12.82 21.56
CA GLU A 52 -10.97 12.41 20.16
C GLU A 52 -9.67 11.81 19.66
N GLY A 53 -8.54 12.46 19.97
CA GLY A 53 -7.24 11.97 19.60
C GLY A 53 -6.83 10.68 20.32
N ALA A 54 -7.25 10.50 21.56
CA ALA A 54 -7.04 9.23 22.27
C ALA A 54 -7.80 8.07 21.61
N ALA A 55 -9.03 8.31 21.16
CA ALA A 55 -9.82 7.33 20.41
C ALA A 55 -9.15 7.02 19.05
N PHE A 56 -8.78 8.06 18.29
CA PHE A 56 -8.07 7.94 17.02
C PHE A 56 -6.76 7.16 17.16
N GLN A 57 -5.91 7.51 18.13
CA GLN A 57 -4.63 6.83 18.39
C GLN A 57 -4.82 5.34 18.77
N SER A 58 -6.01 5.01 19.26
CA SER A 58 -6.41 3.65 19.63
C SER A 58 -7.18 2.93 18.52
N ARG A 59 -7.35 3.55 17.34
CA ARG A 59 -8.10 3.04 16.19
C ARG A 59 -9.58 2.79 16.51
N LEU A 60 -10.17 3.67 17.31
CA LEU A 60 -11.57 3.61 17.71
C LEU A 60 -12.28 4.89 17.27
N PRO A 61 -13.53 4.80 16.77
CA PRO A 61 -14.35 5.98 16.55
C PRO A 61 -14.65 6.65 17.88
N TYR A 62 -14.43 7.96 17.96
CA TYR A 62 -14.59 8.74 19.19
C TYR A 62 -16.04 8.75 19.71
N ASP A 63 -17.00 8.83 18.80
CA ASP A 63 -18.42 9.09 19.05
C ASP A 63 -19.33 7.87 18.81
N LYS A 64 -18.76 6.70 18.50
CA LYS A 64 -19.51 5.48 18.16
C LYS A 64 -19.00 4.26 18.92
N ILE A 65 -19.93 3.41 19.33
CA ILE A 65 -19.63 2.09 19.91
C ILE A 65 -19.31 1.12 18.77
N THR A 66 -18.18 0.43 18.88
CA THR A 66 -17.74 -0.59 17.90
C THR A 66 -18.49 -1.90 18.07
N SER A 67 -18.43 -2.79 17.07
CA SER A 67 -19.02 -4.13 17.16
C SER A 67 -18.44 -4.97 18.30
N GLN A 68 -17.15 -4.78 18.63
CA GLN A 68 -16.51 -5.49 19.74
C GLN A 68 -16.99 -4.96 21.09
N GLU A 69 -17.08 -3.64 21.25
CA GLU A 69 -17.65 -3.02 22.46
C GLU A 69 -19.12 -3.42 22.62
N ALA A 70 -19.90 -3.41 21.54
CA ALA A 70 -21.30 -3.83 21.52
C ALA A 70 -21.49 -5.27 22.05
N ALA A 71 -20.62 -6.20 21.67
CA ALA A 71 -20.67 -7.57 22.16
C ALA A 71 -20.34 -7.70 23.66
N CYS A 72 -19.49 -6.81 24.18
CA CYS A 72 -19.05 -6.81 25.57
C CYS A 72 -19.98 -6.02 26.51
N PHE A 73 -20.70 -5.04 25.97
CA PHE A 73 -21.58 -4.11 26.68
C PHE A 73 -22.97 -4.03 26.02
N PRO A 74 -23.68 -5.16 25.85
CA PRO A 74 -24.99 -5.17 25.21
C PRO A 74 -26.02 -4.34 25.99
N ASP A 75 -25.87 -4.25 27.31
CA ASP A 75 -26.67 -3.43 28.21
C ASP A 75 -26.54 -1.92 27.91
N ILE A 76 -25.34 -1.47 27.55
CA ILE A 76 -25.09 -0.07 27.18
C ILE A 76 -25.65 0.24 25.80
N LEU A 77 -25.48 -0.68 24.84
CA LEU A 77 -25.98 -0.51 23.48
C LEU A 77 -27.52 -0.47 23.42
N GLN A 78 -28.18 -1.33 24.20
CA GLN A 78 -29.65 -1.38 24.29
C GLN A 78 -30.22 -0.27 25.20
N GLY A 79 -29.36 0.41 25.96
CA GLY A 79 -29.73 1.52 26.83
C GLY A 79 -29.97 2.84 26.10
N PRO A 80 -30.35 3.90 26.84
CA PRO A 80 -30.60 5.21 26.26
C PRO A 80 -29.33 5.85 25.69
N PRO A 81 -29.44 6.78 24.71
CA PRO A 81 -28.28 7.46 24.12
C PRO A 81 -27.35 8.15 25.12
N THR A 82 -27.89 8.61 26.25
CA THR A 82 -27.09 9.20 27.34
C THR A 82 -26.09 8.21 27.94
N SER A 83 -26.49 6.96 28.15
CA SER A 83 -25.60 5.91 28.67
C SER A 83 -24.47 5.58 27.70
N GLN A 84 -24.77 5.60 26.39
CA GLN A 84 -23.75 5.41 25.35
C GLN A 84 -22.75 6.57 25.34
N LYS A 85 -23.20 7.83 25.46
CA LYS A 85 -22.31 8.99 25.57
C LYS A 85 -21.41 8.93 26.82
N ILE A 86 -21.95 8.50 27.96
CA ILE A 86 -21.17 8.31 29.20
C ILE A 86 -20.10 7.23 28.99
N PHE A 87 -20.47 6.08 28.41
CA PHE A 87 -19.53 5.01 28.09
C PHE A 87 -18.39 5.51 27.19
N LEU A 88 -18.73 6.20 26.10
CA LEU A 88 -17.74 6.72 25.14
C LEU A 88 -16.79 7.71 25.80
N TYR A 89 -17.30 8.62 26.62
CA TYR A 89 -16.47 9.55 27.39
C TYR A 89 -15.48 8.81 28.30
N ILE A 90 -15.97 7.86 29.12
CA ILE A 90 -15.12 7.11 30.06
C ILE A 90 -14.06 6.31 29.30
N ARG A 91 -14.46 5.62 28.22
CA ARG A 91 -13.53 4.88 27.36
C ARG A 91 -12.44 5.79 26.81
N ASN A 92 -12.81 6.91 26.20
CA ASN A 92 -11.85 7.86 25.61
C ASN A 92 -10.94 8.48 26.67
N ARG A 93 -11.46 8.77 27.86
CA ARG A 93 -10.68 9.34 28.96
C ARG A 93 -9.66 8.34 29.50
N LEU A 94 -10.03 7.07 29.67
CA LEU A 94 -9.10 6.02 30.09
C LEU A 94 -7.99 5.77 29.06
N LEU A 95 -8.32 5.80 27.77
CA LEU A 95 -7.34 5.74 26.68
C LEU A 95 -6.38 6.93 26.76
N GLN A 96 -6.91 8.14 26.95
CA GLN A 96 -6.11 9.35 27.06
C GLN A 96 -5.11 9.27 28.21
N LEU A 97 -5.58 8.87 29.41
CA LEU A 97 -4.71 8.73 30.59
C LEU A 97 -3.57 7.73 30.37
N TRP A 98 -3.83 6.62 29.68
CA TRP A 98 -2.77 5.67 29.30
C TRP A 98 -1.78 6.27 28.30
N LEU A 99 -2.29 6.94 27.26
CA LEU A 99 -1.47 7.51 26.21
C LEU A 99 -0.64 8.71 26.67
N GLU A 100 -1.08 9.44 27.71
CA GLU A 100 -0.30 10.52 28.32
C GLU A 100 1.00 9.97 28.96
N ASN A 101 0.93 8.84 29.67
CA ASN A 101 2.08 8.20 30.30
C ASN A 101 2.10 6.66 30.13
N PRO A 102 2.48 6.15 28.94
CA PRO A 102 2.46 4.72 28.65
C PRO A 102 3.58 3.94 29.35
N LYS A 103 4.45 4.59 30.14
CA LYS A 103 5.53 3.94 30.89
C LYS A 103 5.07 3.40 32.24
N LEU A 104 3.86 3.75 32.69
CA LEU A 104 3.32 3.36 33.99
C LEU A 104 1.95 2.71 33.83
N GLN A 105 1.72 1.59 34.52
CA GLN A 105 0.41 0.96 34.54
C GLN A 105 -0.67 1.93 35.05
N ILE A 106 -1.80 2.00 34.36
CA ILE A 106 -2.99 2.67 34.85
C ILE A 106 -3.92 1.66 35.53
N THR A 107 -4.37 1.98 36.74
CA THR A 107 -5.31 1.18 37.52
C THR A 107 -6.59 1.99 37.75
N VAL A 108 -7.71 1.31 37.99
CA VAL A 108 -8.98 1.99 38.28
C VAL A 108 -8.85 2.97 39.44
N GLU A 109 -8.13 2.58 40.50
CA GLU A 109 -7.94 3.41 41.70
C GLU A 109 -7.22 4.73 41.39
N ASN A 110 -6.30 4.70 40.42
CA ASN A 110 -5.55 5.88 39.99
C ASN A 110 -6.30 6.69 38.93
N CYS A 111 -7.12 6.04 38.10
CA CYS A 111 -7.87 6.70 37.03
C CYS A 111 -9.15 7.36 37.52
N LEU A 112 -9.90 6.73 38.43
CA LEU A 112 -11.22 7.19 38.86
C LEU A 112 -11.22 8.65 39.38
N PRO A 113 -10.22 9.09 40.18
CA PRO A 113 -10.15 10.50 40.60
C PRO A 113 -9.82 11.50 39.47
N GLN A 114 -9.33 11.03 38.33
CA GLN A 114 -8.96 11.84 37.16
C GLN A 114 -10.07 11.88 36.09
N ILE A 115 -11.20 11.24 36.36
CA ILE A 115 -12.42 11.30 35.56
C ILE A 115 -13.34 12.35 36.19
N GLU A 116 -13.83 13.27 35.38
CA GLU A 116 -14.65 14.39 35.87
C GLU A 116 -16.08 13.94 36.23
N PRO A 117 -16.73 14.58 37.22
CA PRO A 117 -18.18 14.45 37.42
C PRO A 117 -18.95 14.92 36.17
N PRO A 118 -20.09 14.27 35.80
CA PRO A 118 -20.73 13.14 36.50
C PRO A 118 -20.16 11.76 36.10
N TYR A 119 -19.16 11.68 35.23
CA TYR A 119 -18.68 10.42 34.63
C TYR A 119 -17.96 9.48 35.61
N ASN A 120 -17.47 10.02 36.73
CA ASN A 120 -16.85 9.24 37.81
C ASN A 120 -17.85 8.66 38.84
N SER A 121 -19.15 8.99 38.72
CA SER A 121 -20.15 8.58 39.71
C SER A 121 -20.50 7.09 39.67
N ASP A 122 -20.42 6.46 38.49
CA ASP A 122 -20.64 5.01 38.30
C ASP A 122 -19.30 4.26 38.27
N GLY A 123 -18.73 4.04 39.46
CA GLY A 123 -17.49 3.27 39.63
C GLY A 123 -17.53 1.87 39.00
N PRO A 124 -18.61 1.07 39.15
CA PRO A 124 -18.77 -0.21 38.46
C PRO A 124 -18.66 -0.12 36.93
N LEU A 125 -19.26 0.89 36.30
CA LEU A 125 -19.11 1.09 34.85
C LEU A 125 -17.65 1.41 34.47
N VAL A 126 -16.99 2.30 35.20
CA VAL A 126 -15.57 2.63 34.98
C VAL A 126 -14.69 1.39 35.11
N MET A 127 -14.93 0.54 36.11
CA MET A 127 -14.22 -0.73 36.29
C MET A 127 -14.40 -1.67 35.10
N ARG A 128 -15.64 -1.83 34.60
CA ARG A 128 -15.91 -2.69 33.44
C ARG A 128 -15.21 -2.17 32.18
N ILE A 129 -15.27 -0.86 31.92
CA ILE A 129 -14.62 -0.25 30.75
C ILE A 129 -13.10 -0.38 30.86
N HIS A 130 -12.51 -0.08 32.01
CA HIS A 130 -11.07 -0.28 32.26
C HIS A 130 -10.67 -1.75 32.02
N ALA A 131 -11.41 -2.71 32.58
CA ALA A 131 -11.13 -4.13 32.42
C ALA A 131 -11.25 -4.59 30.95
N TYR A 132 -12.19 -4.06 30.18
CA TYR A 132 -12.30 -4.31 28.74
C TYR A 132 -11.08 -3.77 27.97
N LEU A 133 -10.69 -2.51 28.22
CA LEU A 133 -9.55 -1.88 27.55
C LEU A 133 -8.24 -2.61 27.88
N ASP A 134 -8.06 -3.03 29.13
CA ASP A 134 -6.90 -3.82 29.60
C ASP A 134 -6.88 -5.21 28.95
N ARG A 135 -8.04 -5.89 28.91
CA ARG A 135 -8.20 -7.24 28.33
C ARG A 135 -7.81 -7.29 26.86
N TYR A 136 -8.22 -6.31 26.08
CA TYR A 136 -7.98 -6.27 24.63
C TYR A 136 -6.75 -5.45 24.22
N GLY A 137 -5.93 -5.02 25.18
CA GLY A 137 -4.63 -4.38 24.91
C GLY A 137 -4.76 -2.97 24.33
N TYR A 138 -5.80 -2.23 24.69
CA TYR A 138 -5.92 -0.80 24.40
C TYR A 138 -5.14 0.07 25.41
N ILE A 139 -5.04 -0.41 26.65
CA ILE A 139 -4.25 0.18 27.74
C ILE A 139 -3.33 -0.87 28.36
N ASN A 140 -2.35 -0.45 29.16
CA ASN A 140 -1.46 -1.34 29.92
C ASN A 140 -0.81 -2.45 29.08
N PHE A 141 -0.34 -2.08 27.88
CA PHE A 141 0.33 -3.01 26.98
C PHE A 141 1.79 -2.62 26.74
N GLY A 142 2.59 -3.57 26.25
CA GLY A 142 4.00 -3.34 25.92
C GLY A 142 4.92 -3.43 27.13
N VAL A 143 5.83 -2.47 27.29
CA VAL A 143 6.87 -2.42 28.32
C VAL A 143 6.64 -1.22 29.25
N PHE A 144 6.07 -1.48 30.42
CA PHE A 144 5.72 -0.45 31.39
C PHE A 144 5.97 -0.94 32.82
N LYS A 145 6.16 0.01 33.73
CA LYS A 145 6.27 -0.25 35.16
C LYS A 145 4.90 -0.64 35.72
N ARG A 146 4.81 -1.82 36.31
CA ARG A 146 3.59 -2.28 37.00
C ARG A 146 3.46 -1.63 38.37
N LEU A 147 2.23 -1.25 38.71
CA LEU A 147 1.85 -0.78 40.05
C LEU A 147 1.31 -1.93 40.89
N LYS A 148 0.55 -2.84 40.27
CA LYS A 148 0.10 -4.08 40.91
C LYS A 148 1.05 -5.22 40.51
N PRO A 149 1.59 -6.00 41.47
CA PRO A 149 2.42 -7.16 41.14
C PRO A 149 1.61 -8.19 40.34
N LEU A 150 2.31 -9.04 39.59
CA LEU A 150 1.66 -10.13 38.87
C LEU A 150 0.96 -11.10 39.86
N PRO A 151 -0.17 -11.71 39.47
CA PRO A 151 -0.80 -12.73 40.28
C PRO A 151 0.16 -13.88 40.60
N VAL A 152 0.31 -14.22 41.88
CA VAL A 152 1.21 -15.31 42.33
C VAL A 152 0.70 -16.67 41.86
N LYS A 153 -0.62 -16.87 41.95
CA LYS A 153 -1.28 -18.08 41.48
C LYS A 153 -1.61 -17.92 40.00
N LYS A 154 -1.03 -18.80 39.17
CA LYS A 154 -1.33 -18.84 37.75
C LYS A 154 -2.54 -19.72 37.46
N HIS A 155 -3.34 -19.31 36.47
CA HIS A 155 -4.54 -20.02 36.02
C HIS A 155 -4.48 -20.28 34.51
N GLY A 156 -4.64 -21.55 34.13
CA GLY A 156 -4.52 -21.98 32.74
C GLY A 156 -3.09 -21.95 32.22
N ARG A 157 -2.74 -22.93 31.39
CA ARG A 157 -1.42 -23.03 30.74
C ARG A 157 -1.55 -22.90 29.23
N VAL A 158 -0.81 -21.95 28.66
CA VAL A 158 -0.80 -21.66 27.22
C VAL A 158 0.59 -21.92 26.65
N VAL A 159 0.65 -22.72 25.59
CA VAL A 159 1.88 -22.90 24.79
C VAL A 159 1.80 -21.98 23.58
N ILE A 160 2.78 -21.10 23.41
CA ILE A 160 2.84 -20.18 22.26
C ILE A 160 3.92 -20.67 21.30
N ILE A 161 3.56 -20.81 20.03
CA ILE A 161 4.48 -21.26 18.97
C ILE A 161 4.96 -20.05 18.19
N GLY A 162 6.24 -19.72 18.34
CA GLY A 162 6.91 -18.59 17.72
C GLY A 162 7.09 -17.40 18.67
N ALA A 163 8.32 -16.92 18.80
CA ALA A 163 8.70 -15.72 19.55
C ALA A 163 8.84 -14.50 18.62
N GLY A 164 7.97 -14.39 17.61
CA GLY A 164 7.79 -13.18 16.80
C GLY A 164 6.94 -12.14 17.53
N MET A 165 6.68 -10.99 16.89
CA MET A 165 5.90 -9.89 17.47
C MET A 165 4.54 -10.34 18.03
N ALA A 166 3.76 -11.12 17.28
CA ALA A 166 2.46 -11.61 17.74
C ALA A 166 2.55 -12.50 18.99
N GLY A 167 3.50 -13.46 18.99
CA GLY A 167 3.68 -14.39 20.10
C GLY A 167 4.20 -13.71 21.38
N LEU A 168 5.18 -12.81 21.25
CA LEU A 168 5.72 -12.04 22.38
C LEU A 168 4.65 -11.13 22.99
N THR A 169 3.89 -10.43 22.15
CA THR A 169 2.80 -9.57 22.59
C THR A 169 1.73 -10.37 23.35
N ALA A 170 1.29 -11.50 22.78
CA ALA A 170 0.29 -12.35 23.43
C ALA A 170 0.80 -12.89 24.77
N ALA A 171 2.06 -13.33 24.83
CA ALA A 171 2.67 -13.84 26.04
C ALA A 171 2.67 -12.82 27.18
N ARG A 172 3.08 -11.57 26.90
CA ARG A 172 3.08 -10.50 27.90
C ARG A 172 1.69 -10.22 28.46
N GLN A 173 0.67 -10.17 27.61
CA GLN A 173 -0.72 -9.96 28.04
C GLN A 173 -1.23 -11.15 28.86
N LEU A 174 -1.06 -12.38 28.39
CA LEU A 174 -1.54 -13.58 29.09
C LEU A 174 -0.89 -13.73 30.48
N ILE A 175 0.40 -13.44 30.61
CA ILE A 175 1.08 -13.38 31.91
C ILE A 175 0.53 -12.25 32.77
N SER A 176 0.27 -11.08 32.18
CA SER A 176 -0.39 -9.95 32.87
C SER A 176 -1.75 -10.35 33.45
N PHE A 177 -2.50 -11.20 32.75
CA PHE A 177 -3.79 -11.73 33.18
C PHE A 177 -3.67 -12.90 34.18
N GLY A 178 -2.45 -13.32 34.53
CA GLY A 178 -2.19 -14.38 35.50
C GLY A 178 -2.17 -15.79 34.92
N MET A 179 -1.88 -15.97 33.63
CA MET A 179 -1.74 -17.30 33.02
C MET A 179 -0.31 -17.82 33.04
N ASP A 180 -0.15 -19.15 32.97
CA ASP A 180 1.14 -19.81 32.79
C ASP A 180 1.46 -19.93 31.30
N VAL A 181 2.55 -19.31 30.85
CA VAL A 181 2.87 -19.20 29.42
C VAL A 181 4.30 -19.65 29.17
N THR A 182 4.47 -20.53 28.18
CA THR A 182 5.77 -20.91 27.64
C THR A 182 5.76 -20.68 26.13
N ILE A 183 6.80 -20.01 25.62
CA ILE A 183 7.00 -19.80 24.18
C ILE A 183 8.03 -20.80 23.68
N VAL A 184 7.77 -21.43 22.54
CA VAL A 184 8.73 -22.26 21.81
C VAL A 184 9.10 -21.58 20.49
N GLU A 185 10.39 -21.39 20.24
CA GLU A 185 10.92 -20.68 19.08
C GLU A 185 11.99 -21.53 18.40
N ALA A 186 11.83 -21.75 17.10
CA ALA A 186 12.74 -22.60 16.33
C ALA A 186 14.13 -21.96 16.16
N ARG A 187 14.20 -20.63 16.08
CA ARG A 187 15.46 -19.89 15.93
C ARG A 187 16.20 -19.79 17.26
N ASP A 188 17.44 -19.35 17.16
CA ASP A 188 18.32 -18.97 18.27
C ASP A 188 18.10 -17.52 18.74
N ARG A 189 17.05 -16.86 18.26
CA ARG A 189 16.71 -15.46 18.57
C ARG A 189 15.20 -15.25 18.58
N VAL A 190 14.76 -14.18 19.23
CA VAL A 190 13.40 -13.65 19.15
C VAL A 190 13.21 -12.74 17.93
N GLY A 191 11.98 -12.28 17.71
CA GLY A 191 11.61 -11.28 16.69
C GLY A 191 11.16 -11.86 15.36
N GLY A 192 11.56 -13.09 15.01
CA GLY A 192 11.17 -13.75 13.77
C GLY A 192 11.56 -12.92 12.53
N ARG A 193 10.57 -12.39 11.82
CA ARG A 193 10.76 -11.52 10.64
C ARG A 193 11.16 -10.07 10.99
N VAL A 194 11.21 -9.71 12.27
CA VAL A 194 11.97 -8.54 12.74
C VAL A 194 13.39 -9.03 13.04
N ALA A 195 14.29 -8.82 12.09
CA ALA A 195 15.65 -9.36 12.12
C ALA A 195 16.66 -8.26 11.79
N THR A 196 17.59 -8.01 12.72
CA THR A 196 18.62 -6.98 12.59
C THR A 196 20.00 -7.62 12.55
N PHE A 197 20.78 -7.32 11.52
CA PHE A 197 22.21 -7.59 11.45
C PHE A 197 22.97 -6.57 12.29
N ARG A 198 23.90 -7.05 13.12
CA ARG A 198 24.78 -6.22 13.95
C ARG A 198 26.20 -6.77 13.88
N LYS A 199 27.16 -5.95 13.44
CA LYS A 199 28.59 -6.30 13.46
C LYS A 199 29.43 -5.04 13.62
N GLY A 200 30.16 -4.93 14.72
CA GLY A 200 30.84 -3.69 15.10
C GLY A 200 29.85 -2.52 15.16
N ASN A 201 30.12 -1.46 14.41
CA ASN A 201 29.25 -0.28 14.32
C ASN A 201 28.14 -0.39 13.26
N TYR A 202 28.14 -1.46 12.45
CA TYR A 202 27.12 -1.65 11.43
C TYR A 202 25.84 -2.23 12.03
N VAL A 203 24.72 -1.60 11.71
CA VAL A 203 23.36 -2.04 12.03
C VAL A 203 22.56 -1.98 10.74
N ALA A 204 21.85 -3.06 10.41
CA ALA A 204 20.98 -3.11 9.24
C ALA A 204 19.81 -4.07 9.47
N ASP A 205 18.59 -3.67 9.14
CA ASP A 205 17.40 -4.52 9.27
C ASP A 205 17.18 -5.37 8.02
N LEU A 206 17.32 -6.69 8.20
CA LEU A 206 17.11 -7.72 7.19
C LEU A 206 15.62 -7.96 6.90
N GLY A 207 14.78 -7.68 7.89
CA GLY A 207 13.33 -7.82 7.82
C GLY A 207 12.62 -6.48 7.88
N ALA A 208 11.67 -6.32 8.81
CA ALA A 208 11.00 -5.03 9.01
C ALA A 208 11.99 -3.93 9.39
N MET A 209 11.88 -2.76 8.72
CA MET A 209 12.74 -1.59 8.97
C MET A 209 11.97 -0.26 9.04
N VAL A 210 10.69 -0.26 8.67
CA VAL A 210 9.85 0.93 8.55
C VAL A 210 8.68 0.87 9.54
N VAL A 211 8.38 2.00 10.16
CA VAL A 211 7.15 2.30 10.90
C VAL A 211 6.31 3.20 10.00
N THR A 212 5.19 2.69 9.52
CA THR A 212 4.27 3.39 8.60
C THR A 212 3.33 4.29 9.38
N GLY A 213 3.66 5.57 9.51
CA GLY A 213 2.88 6.54 10.28
C GLY A 213 2.87 6.28 11.80
N LEU A 214 2.64 7.33 12.58
CA LEU A 214 2.51 7.23 14.04
C LEU A 214 1.07 7.46 14.52
N GLY A 215 0.25 8.17 13.74
CA GLY A 215 -1.14 8.45 14.08
C GLY A 215 -1.99 7.19 13.97
N GLY A 216 -2.52 6.72 15.08
CA GLY A 216 -3.25 5.44 15.15
C GLY A 216 -2.36 4.20 15.26
N ASN A 217 -1.04 4.33 15.18
CA ASN A 217 -0.13 3.18 15.22
C ASN A 217 0.20 2.75 16.67
N PRO A 218 0.00 1.48 17.07
CA PRO A 218 0.36 1.03 18.44
C PRO A 218 1.88 0.98 18.67
N ILE A 219 2.70 1.02 17.62
CA ILE A 219 4.16 1.15 17.74
C ILE A 219 4.55 2.50 18.32
N THR A 220 3.72 3.54 18.19
CA THR A 220 3.92 4.86 18.84
C THR A 220 3.96 4.74 20.36
N VAL A 221 3.16 3.84 20.94
CA VAL A 221 3.20 3.56 22.37
C VAL A 221 4.50 2.81 22.73
N CYS A 222 4.87 1.83 21.91
CA CYS A 222 6.11 1.06 22.12
C CYS A 222 7.36 1.94 21.99
N SER A 223 7.40 2.91 21.08
CA SER A 223 8.53 3.83 20.89
C SER A 223 8.70 4.81 22.05
N ARG A 224 7.63 5.11 22.79
CA ARG A 224 7.72 5.86 24.05
C ARG A 224 8.15 5.02 25.23
N GLN A 225 7.96 3.70 25.16
CA GLN A 225 8.35 2.74 26.20
C GLN A 225 9.78 2.23 26.06
N ILE A 226 10.24 2.07 24.81
CA ILE A 226 11.50 1.46 24.41
C ILE A 226 12.36 2.53 23.75
N ASN A 227 13.68 2.47 23.90
CA ASN A 227 14.59 3.39 23.23
C ASN A 227 14.66 3.09 21.71
N MET A 228 13.63 3.48 20.96
CA MET A 228 13.58 3.39 19.50
C MET A 228 14.10 4.70 18.89
N GLU A 229 15.17 4.64 18.10
CA GLU A 229 15.67 5.80 17.35
C GLU A 229 14.89 5.95 16.05
N LEU A 230 13.71 6.56 16.12
CA LEU A 230 12.88 6.81 14.94
C LEU A 230 13.42 7.98 14.12
N HIS A 231 13.48 7.82 12.80
CA HIS A 231 13.89 8.89 11.90
C HIS A 231 12.99 8.94 10.66
N LYS A 232 12.51 10.13 10.31
CA LYS A 232 11.67 10.37 9.13
C LYS A 232 12.43 9.97 7.86
N ILE A 233 11.73 9.30 6.94
CA ILE A 233 12.24 8.95 5.62
C ILE A 233 11.85 10.09 4.66
N LYS A 234 12.83 10.81 4.13
CA LYS A 234 12.63 11.81 3.08
C LYS A 234 12.23 11.09 1.79
N GLN A 235 11.14 11.53 1.16
CA GLN A 235 10.54 10.81 0.02
C GLN A 235 11.25 11.05 -1.31
N LYS A 236 12.08 12.09 -1.41
CA LYS A 236 12.85 12.39 -2.63
C LYS A 236 13.69 11.18 -3.04
N CYS A 237 13.40 10.62 -4.22
CA CYS A 237 14.03 9.42 -4.76
C CYS A 237 14.46 9.66 -6.21
N PRO A 238 15.70 10.14 -6.47
CA PRO A 238 16.18 10.26 -7.84
C PRO A 238 16.30 8.87 -8.50
N LEU A 239 15.87 8.78 -9.76
CA LEU A 239 15.99 7.56 -10.57
C LEU A 239 17.20 7.62 -11.49
N TYR A 240 17.95 6.52 -11.61
CA TYR A 240 19.12 6.40 -12.48
C TYR A 240 18.93 5.27 -13.50
N GLU A 241 19.19 5.57 -14.77
CA GLU A 241 19.06 4.61 -15.86
C GLU A 241 20.26 3.66 -15.95
N SER A 242 20.04 2.47 -16.49
CA SER A 242 21.07 1.43 -16.66
C SER A 242 22.11 1.74 -17.75
N ASN A 243 22.01 2.89 -18.44
CA ASN A 243 22.94 3.31 -19.50
C ASN A 243 24.27 3.88 -18.96
N GLY A 244 24.48 3.89 -17.64
CA GLY A 244 25.69 4.43 -17.01
C GLY A 244 25.71 5.96 -16.94
N ALA A 245 24.57 6.62 -17.14
CA ALA A 245 24.43 8.04 -16.87
C ALA A 245 24.56 8.28 -15.36
N THR A 246 25.48 9.18 -14.99
CA THR A 246 25.65 9.65 -13.60
C THR A 246 24.62 10.71 -13.21
N VAL A 247 23.80 11.14 -14.17
CA VAL A 247 22.71 12.11 -13.98
C VAL A 247 21.41 11.33 -13.87
N SER A 248 20.58 11.71 -12.91
CA SER A 248 19.26 11.11 -12.74
C SER A 248 18.36 11.40 -13.93
N VAL A 249 17.28 10.62 -14.07
CA VAL A 249 16.19 10.89 -15.00
C VAL A 249 15.74 12.36 -14.86
N PRO A 250 15.54 13.09 -15.97
CA PRO A 250 15.03 14.45 -15.93
C PRO A 250 13.72 14.54 -15.15
N LYS A 251 13.58 15.57 -14.31
CA LYS A 251 12.45 15.73 -13.38
C LYS A 251 11.09 15.72 -14.09
N ASP A 252 11.00 16.36 -15.25
CA ASP A 252 9.81 16.40 -16.09
C ASP A 252 9.39 15.00 -16.58
N LYS A 253 10.37 14.14 -16.90
CA LYS A 253 10.12 12.76 -17.29
C LYS A 253 9.70 11.88 -16.12
N ASP A 254 10.36 12.04 -14.98
CA ASP A 254 10.01 11.34 -13.73
C ASP A 254 8.54 11.63 -13.36
N GLU A 255 8.17 12.91 -13.26
CA GLU A 255 6.81 13.35 -12.93
C GLU A 255 5.77 12.95 -13.99
N MET A 256 6.13 12.97 -15.28
CA MET A 256 5.24 12.53 -16.35
C MET A 256 4.90 11.03 -16.21
N VAL A 257 5.92 10.18 -16.01
CA VAL A 257 5.72 8.72 -15.92
C VAL A 257 5.03 8.35 -14.61
N GLU A 258 5.37 9.00 -13.50
CA GLU A 258 4.69 8.80 -12.22
C GLU A 258 3.19 9.14 -12.31
N ARG A 259 2.84 10.27 -12.95
CA ARG A 259 1.42 10.62 -13.19
C ARG A 259 0.71 9.57 -14.04
N GLU A 260 1.36 9.04 -15.07
CA GLU A 260 0.73 8.00 -15.90
C GLU A 260 0.62 6.66 -15.15
N PHE A 261 1.59 6.31 -14.31
CA PHE A 261 1.49 5.16 -13.41
C PHE A 261 0.24 5.25 -12.50
N ASN A 262 0.02 6.41 -11.87
CA ASN A 262 -1.15 6.61 -11.01
C ASN A 262 -2.47 6.56 -11.81
N ARG A 263 -2.52 7.16 -13.02
CA ARG A 263 -3.68 7.06 -13.92
C ARG A 263 -3.97 5.62 -14.35
N LEU A 264 -2.94 4.80 -14.57
CA LEU A 264 -3.12 3.38 -14.88
C LEU A 264 -3.73 2.63 -13.70
N LEU A 265 -3.31 2.91 -12.46
CA LEU A 265 -3.93 2.32 -11.26
C LEU A 265 -5.39 2.72 -11.12
N GLU A 266 -5.72 4.00 -11.28
CA GLU A 266 -7.11 4.50 -11.27
C GLU A 266 -7.97 3.80 -12.34
N ALA A 267 -7.43 3.62 -13.54
CA ALA A 267 -8.10 2.91 -14.63
C ALA A 267 -8.36 1.44 -14.29
N THR A 268 -7.44 0.76 -13.58
CA THR A 268 -7.69 -0.60 -13.10
C THR A 268 -8.75 -0.67 -12.00
N SER A 269 -8.82 0.35 -11.13
CA SER A 269 -9.90 0.46 -10.15
C SER A 269 -11.25 0.71 -10.83
N TYR A 270 -11.30 1.55 -11.87
CA TYR A 270 -12.49 1.74 -12.70
C TYR A 270 -12.95 0.44 -13.37
N LEU A 271 -12.02 -0.32 -13.96
CA LEU A 271 -12.31 -1.65 -14.52
C LEU A 271 -12.93 -2.60 -13.48
N SER A 272 -12.35 -2.64 -12.28
CA SER A 272 -12.80 -3.51 -11.19
C SER A 272 -14.18 -3.13 -10.64
N HIS A 273 -14.38 -1.85 -10.34
CA HIS A 273 -15.53 -1.38 -9.56
C HIS A 273 -16.69 -0.88 -10.41
N GLN A 274 -16.43 -0.27 -11.58
CA GLN A 274 -17.46 0.31 -12.43
C GLN A 274 -17.90 -0.65 -13.54
N LEU A 275 -16.95 -1.41 -14.12
CA LEU A 275 -17.24 -2.37 -15.20
C LEU A 275 -17.38 -3.82 -14.71
N ASP A 276 -17.21 -4.05 -13.40
CA ASP A 276 -17.17 -5.39 -12.75
C ASP A 276 -16.26 -6.40 -13.48
N CYS A 277 -15.20 -5.90 -14.11
CA CYS A 277 -14.24 -6.70 -14.87
C CYS A 277 -13.26 -7.41 -13.93
N ASN A 278 -13.77 -8.36 -13.14
CA ASN A 278 -13.02 -9.06 -12.09
C ASN A 278 -12.62 -10.49 -12.46
N PHE A 279 -13.17 -11.04 -13.55
CA PHE A 279 -12.93 -12.41 -13.99
C PHE A 279 -12.73 -12.48 -15.49
N ILE A 280 -11.85 -13.39 -15.94
CA ILE A 280 -11.69 -13.76 -17.34
C ILE A 280 -11.69 -15.28 -17.46
N ASN A 281 -12.58 -15.83 -18.31
CA ASN A 281 -12.73 -17.29 -18.50
C ASN A 281 -12.91 -18.06 -17.17
N GLY A 282 -13.69 -17.49 -16.23
CA GLY A 282 -13.93 -18.06 -14.90
C GLY A 282 -12.75 -18.00 -13.92
N LYS A 283 -11.63 -17.38 -14.29
CA LYS A 283 -10.48 -17.15 -13.41
C LYS A 283 -10.46 -15.71 -12.90
N PRO A 284 -10.13 -15.48 -11.62
CA PRO A 284 -10.01 -14.14 -11.07
C PRO A 284 -8.89 -13.38 -11.78
N LEU A 285 -9.13 -12.12 -12.12
CA LEU A 285 -8.14 -11.23 -12.71
C LEU A 285 -7.15 -10.74 -11.66
N SER A 286 -5.89 -10.65 -12.08
CA SER A 286 -4.83 -10.01 -11.30
C SER A 286 -4.64 -8.55 -11.68
N LEU A 287 -4.08 -7.76 -10.76
CA LEU A 287 -3.73 -6.37 -11.02
C LEU A 287 -2.79 -6.24 -12.24
N GLY A 288 -1.79 -7.10 -12.35
CA GLY A 288 -0.85 -7.09 -13.48
C GLY A 288 -1.51 -7.37 -14.83
N GLN A 289 -2.48 -8.29 -14.89
CA GLN A 289 -3.25 -8.52 -16.12
C GLN A 289 -4.09 -7.32 -16.50
N SER A 290 -4.71 -6.64 -15.53
CA SER A 290 -5.52 -5.46 -15.77
C SER A 290 -4.67 -4.27 -16.22
N LEU A 291 -3.50 -4.03 -15.60
CA LEU A 291 -2.57 -2.98 -16.03
C LEU A 291 -2.12 -3.19 -17.48
N GLU A 292 -1.75 -4.42 -17.85
CA GLU A 292 -1.36 -4.76 -19.22
C GLU A 292 -2.52 -4.58 -20.21
N ALA A 293 -3.75 -4.89 -19.81
CA ALA A 293 -4.94 -4.66 -20.62
C ALA A 293 -5.20 -3.15 -20.83
N VAL A 294 -5.11 -2.33 -19.77
CA VAL A 294 -5.26 -0.87 -19.88
C VAL A 294 -4.20 -0.30 -20.80
N ILE A 295 -2.92 -0.65 -20.61
CA ILE A 295 -1.82 -0.15 -21.48
C ILE A 295 -2.11 -0.46 -22.95
N LYS A 296 -2.56 -1.68 -23.27
CA LYS A 296 -2.93 -2.05 -24.65
C LYS A 296 -4.11 -1.26 -25.19
N LEU A 297 -5.08 -0.90 -24.36
CA LEU A 297 -6.19 -0.03 -24.75
C LEU A 297 -5.70 1.39 -25.03
N GLN A 298 -4.75 1.91 -24.26
CA GLN A 298 -4.15 3.23 -24.50
C GLN A 298 -3.32 3.23 -25.80
N GLU A 299 -2.52 2.20 -26.04
CA GLU A 299 -1.78 2.03 -27.30
C GLU A 299 -2.74 1.92 -28.51
N LYS A 300 -3.85 1.19 -28.35
CA LYS A 300 -4.90 1.09 -29.37
C LYS A 300 -5.51 2.47 -29.65
N HIS A 301 -5.82 3.24 -28.61
CA HIS A 301 -6.41 4.58 -28.74
C HIS A 301 -5.48 5.55 -29.49
N VAL A 302 -4.18 5.51 -29.24
CA VAL A 302 -3.19 6.30 -30.00
C VAL A 302 -3.24 5.95 -31.49
N LYS A 303 -3.27 4.65 -31.83
CA LYS A 303 -3.38 4.20 -33.22
C LYS A 303 -4.71 4.59 -33.86
N GLU A 304 -5.80 4.58 -33.10
CA GLU A 304 -7.12 5.00 -33.59
C GLU A 304 -7.12 6.49 -33.94
N LYS A 305 -6.53 7.35 -33.09
CA LYS A 305 -6.34 8.78 -33.39
C LYS A 305 -5.46 9.04 -34.61
N GLN A 306 -4.38 8.28 -34.77
CA GLN A 306 -3.53 8.36 -35.97
C GLN A 306 -4.31 7.99 -37.23
N CYS A 307 -5.08 6.90 -37.18
CA CYS A 307 -5.95 6.49 -38.29
C CYS A 307 -7.00 7.56 -38.61
N GLU A 308 -7.64 8.13 -37.60
CA GLU A 308 -8.63 9.20 -37.77
C GLU A 308 -8.01 10.46 -38.40
N HIS A 309 -6.84 10.89 -37.90
CA HIS A 309 -6.11 12.02 -38.44
C HIS A 309 -5.74 11.82 -39.93
N GLN A 310 -5.21 10.65 -40.28
CA GLN A 310 -4.88 10.33 -41.67
C GLN A 310 -6.12 10.27 -42.57
N ARG A 311 -7.26 9.77 -42.07
CA ARG A 311 -8.52 9.80 -42.82
C ARG A 311 -8.98 11.22 -43.10
N ASN A 312 -8.86 12.13 -42.13
CA ASN A 312 -9.23 13.54 -42.32
C ASN A 312 -8.35 14.22 -43.39
N ILE A 313 -7.04 13.93 -43.40
CA ILE A 313 -6.13 14.40 -44.45
C ILE A 313 -6.56 13.86 -45.82
N ILE A 314 -6.80 12.55 -45.94
CA ILE A 314 -7.25 11.93 -47.19
C ILE A 314 -8.56 12.55 -47.67
N GLU A 315 -9.52 12.79 -46.77
CA GLU A 315 -10.79 13.42 -47.14
C GLU A 315 -10.60 14.84 -47.69
N LEU A 316 -9.72 15.65 -47.09
CA LEU A 316 -9.38 16.97 -47.60
C LEU A 316 -8.61 16.91 -48.92
N GLN A 317 -7.66 15.98 -49.07
CA GLN A 317 -6.95 15.77 -50.33
C GLN A 317 -7.90 15.33 -51.45
N GLU A 318 -8.90 14.51 -51.15
CA GLU A 318 -9.95 14.14 -52.11
C GLU A 318 -10.83 15.34 -52.50
N LYS A 319 -11.19 16.21 -51.54
CA LYS A 319 -11.89 17.48 -51.80
C LYS A 319 -11.03 18.40 -52.68
N LEU A 320 -9.74 18.52 -52.38
CA LEU A 320 -8.79 19.31 -53.16
C LEU A 320 -8.69 18.80 -54.60
N ARG A 321 -8.53 17.47 -54.78
CA ARG A 321 -8.49 16.85 -56.09
C ARG A 321 -9.75 17.14 -56.89
N LYS A 322 -10.94 17.01 -56.28
CA LYS A 322 -12.22 17.33 -56.93
C LYS A 322 -12.29 18.81 -57.33
N ASN A 323 -11.88 19.72 -56.44
CA ASN A 323 -11.83 21.16 -56.72
C ASN A 323 -10.90 21.47 -57.89
N GLN A 324 -9.70 20.90 -57.89
CA GLN A 324 -8.73 21.06 -58.98
C GLN A 324 -9.25 20.53 -60.32
N THR A 325 -9.94 19.39 -60.33
CA THR A 325 -10.61 18.89 -61.54
C THR A 325 -11.63 19.90 -62.08
N LEU A 326 -12.50 20.44 -61.20
CA LEU A 326 -13.47 21.48 -61.60
C LEU A 326 -12.79 22.76 -62.09
N MET A 327 -11.67 23.16 -61.48
CA MET A 327 -10.89 24.32 -61.93
C MET A 327 -10.32 24.10 -63.33
N VAL A 328 -9.80 22.91 -63.63
CA VAL A 328 -9.27 22.57 -64.96
C VAL A 328 -10.40 22.64 -65.99
N GLU A 329 -11.55 22.01 -65.73
CA GLU A 329 -12.72 22.05 -66.63
C GLU A 329 -13.25 23.50 -66.83
N CYS A 330 -13.31 24.27 -65.75
CA CYS A 330 -13.73 25.68 -65.79
C CYS A 330 -12.77 26.53 -66.62
N LYS A 331 -11.46 26.32 -66.48
CA LYS A 331 -10.43 27.00 -67.26
C LYS A 331 -10.55 26.71 -68.75
N GLU A 332 -10.78 25.46 -69.14
CA GLU A 332 -11.03 25.08 -70.54
C GLU A 332 -12.26 25.82 -71.11
N ARG A 333 -13.34 25.93 -70.34
CA ARG A 333 -14.55 26.70 -70.71
C ARG A 333 -14.25 28.20 -70.87
N VAL A 334 -13.45 28.79 -69.98
CA VAL A 334 -13.00 30.20 -70.08
C VAL A 334 -12.22 30.41 -71.38
N GLU A 335 -11.27 29.53 -71.69
CA GLU A 335 -10.45 29.62 -72.91
C GLU A 335 -11.30 29.54 -74.19
N ASP A 336 -12.29 28.65 -74.23
CA ASP A 336 -13.22 28.54 -75.36
C ASP A 336 -14.14 29.76 -75.50
N LEU A 337 -14.78 30.20 -74.41
CA LEU A 337 -15.64 31.39 -74.41
C LEU A 337 -14.87 32.66 -74.77
N HIS A 338 -13.64 32.81 -74.29
CA HIS A 338 -12.77 33.92 -74.66
C HIS A 338 -12.46 33.92 -76.16
N ARG A 339 -12.17 32.75 -76.75
CA ARG A 339 -11.94 32.60 -78.20
C ARG A 339 -13.17 33.00 -79.00
N GLN A 340 -14.36 32.55 -78.60
CA GLN A 340 -15.63 32.90 -79.24
C GLN A 340 -15.92 34.40 -79.14
N TRP A 341 -15.76 34.98 -77.95
CA TRP A 341 -15.94 36.42 -77.72
C TRP A 341 -14.96 37.26 -78.55
N LYS A 342 -13.68 36.87 -78.59
CA LYS A 342 -12.64 37.57 -79.36
C LYS A 342 -12.97 37.57 -80.86
N THR A 343 -13.34 36.41 -81.40
CA THR A 343 -13.79 36.27 -82.79
C THR A 343 -14.99 37.16 -83.10
N ALA A 344 -16.00 37.18 -82.21
CA ALA A 344 -17.17 38.04 -82.38
C ALA A 344 -16.80 39.54 -82.29
N SER A 345 -15.82 39.89 -81.45
CA SER A 345 -15.37 41.26 -81.19
C SER A 345 -14.45 41.84 -82.27
N GLU A 346 -13.88 41.01 -83.16
CA GLU A 346 -13.05 41.44 -84.29
C GLU A 346 -13.89 41.83 -85.53
N SER A 347 -15.22 41.66 -85.49
CA SER A 347 -16.12 42.08 -86.56
C SER A 347 -16.11 43.61 -86.76
N LYS A 348 -16.05 44.07 -88.03
CA LYS A 348 -15.97 45.51 -88.40
C LYS A 348 -17.19 46.29 -87.91
N THR A 349 -16.96 47.51 -87.41
CA THR A 349 -18.01 48.47 -87.03
C THR A 349 -18.43 49.36 -88.21
N PRO A 350 -19.72 49.76 -88.31
CA PRO A 350 -20.83 49.50 -87.38
C PRO A 350 -21.42 48.08 -87.52
N ARG A 351 -21.94 47.53 -86.41
CA ARG A 351 -22.50 46.16 -86.32
C ARG A 351 -24.03 46.20 -86.30
N ASP A 352 -24.67 45.11 -86.75
CA ASP A 352 -26.11 44.90 -86.53
C ASP A 352 -26.42 44.46 -85.08
N ILE A 353 -27.71 44.48 -84.72
CA ILE A 353 -28.15 44.20 -83.34
C ILE A 353 -27.84 42.76 -82.90
N THR A 354 -27.81 41.81 -83.83
CA THR A 354 -27.49 40.40 -83.54
C THR A 354 -26.02 40.19 -83.27
N ALA A 355 -25.13 40.86 -84.02
CA ALA A 355 -23.70 40.83 -83.80
C ALA A 355 -23.31 41.56 -82.49
N ASP A 356 -23.97 42.68 -82.16
CA ASP A 356 -23.77 43.37 -80.87
C ASP A 356 -24.26 42.52 -79.70
N PHE A 357 -25.42 41.87 -79.84
CA PHE A 357 -25.95 40.93 -78.85
C PHE A 357 -24.99 39.75 -78.63
N LEU A 358 -24.43 39.16 -79.68
CA LEU A 358 -23.52 38.02 -79.57
C LEU A 358 -22.25 38.39 -78.78
N VAL A 359 -21.68 39.57 -79.04
CA VAL A 359 -20.50 40.07 -78.30
C VAL A 359 -20.85 40.28 -76.82
N LYS A 360 -21.98 40.92 -76.52
CA LYS A 360 -22.42 41.16 -75.13
C LYS A 360 -22.78 39.87 -74.40
N SER A 361 -23.44 38.92 -75.08
CA SER A 361 -23.80 37.61 -74.53
C SER A 361 -22.55 36.81 -74.18
N LYS A 362 -21.59 36.69 -75.11
CA LYS A 362 -20.34 35.94 -74.84
C LYS A 362 -19.48 36.60 -73.78
N LEU A 363 -19.47 37.93 -73.71
CA LEU A 363 -18.81 38.65 -72.61
C LEU A 363 -19.48 38.38 -71.26
N ARG A 364 -20.81 38.36 -71.19
CA ARG A 364 -21.56 38.00 -69.98
C ARG A 364 -21.24 36.56 -69.56
N ASP A 365 -21.31 35.61 -70.49
CA ASP A 365 -21.06 34.20 -70.20
C ASP A 365 -19.62 33.97 -69.75
N LEU A 366 -18.64 34.61 -70.42
CA LEU A 366 -17.24 34.60 -70.01
C LEU A 366 -17.06 35.14 -68.58
N ASN A 367 -17.65 36.29 -68.27
CA ASN A 367 -17.58 36.89 -66.93
C ASN A 367 -18.24 36.00 -65.86
N ALA A 368 -19.31 35.27 -66.20
CA ALA A 368 -19.96 34.33 -65.28
C ALA A 368 -19.04 33.15 -64.95
N VAL A 369 -18.40 32.55 -65.96
CA VAL A 369 -17.47 31.42 -65.75
C VAL A 369 -16.19 31.88 -65.04
N CYS A 370 -15.68 33.09 -65.29
CA CYS A 370 -14.56 33.64 -64.52
C CYS A 370 -14.90 33.75 -63.02
N LYS A 371 -16.13 34.19 -62.67
CA LYS A 371 -16.57 34.22 -61.27
C LYS A 371 -16.68 32.82 -60.65
N GLU A 372 -17.13 31.83 -61.41
CA GLU A 372 -17.12 30.41 -60.97
C GLU A 372 -15.67 29.98 -60.67
N TYR A 373 -14.71 30.35 -61.50
CA TYR A 373 -13.29 30.05 -61.29
C TYR A 373 -12.72 30.75 -60.04
N ASP A 374 -13.05 32.02 -59.81
CA ASP A 374 -12.62 32.76 -58.62
C ASP A 374 -13.11 32.10 -57.32
N VAL A 375 -14.35 31.58 -57.31
CA VAL A 375 -14.88 30.82 -56.16
C VAL A 375 -14.08 29.54 -55.93
N LEU A 376 -13.72 28.81 -56.99
CA LEU A 376 -12.90 27.61 -56.88
C LEU A 376 -11.47 27.91 -56.40
N ILE A 377 -10.90 29.07 -56.74
CA ILE A 377 -9.61 29.54 -56.18
C ILE A 377 -9.73 29.76 -54.67
N GLU A 378 -10.80 30.40 -54.19
CA GLU A 378 -10.96 30.63 -52.76
C GLU A 378 -11.17 29.30 -52.01
N GLN A 379 -11.94 28.37 -52.59
CA GLN A 379 -12.11 27.02 -52.05
C GLN A 379 -10.79 26.22 -52.04
N GLN A 380 -9.97 26.34 -53.09
CA GLN A 380 -8.62 25.76 -53.16
C GLN A 380 -7.80 26.21 -51.96
N LYS A 381 -7.75 27.53 -51.73
CA LYS A 381 -7.00 28.15 -50.65
C LYS A 381 -7.48 27.70 -49.27
N GLU A 382 -8.80 27.66 -49.04
CA GLU A 382 -9.37 27.18 -47.77
C GLU A 382 -9.01 25.71 -47.48
N ILE A 383 -9.04 24.85 -48.52
CA ILE A 383 -8.68 23.44 -48.37
C ILE A 383 -7.17 23.30 -48.10
N ASP A 384 -6.32 24.05 -48.81
CA ASP A 384 -4.87 24.03 -48.64
C ASP A 384 -4.47 24.52 -47.22
N GLU A 385 -5.11 25.57 -46.70
CA GLU A 385 -4.89 26.07 -45.33
C GLU A 385 -5.26 25.01 -44.28
N LYS A 386 -6.41 24.34 -44.43
CA LYS A 386 -6.84 23.26 -43.52
C LYS A 386 -5.92 22.03 -43.59
N LEU A 387 -5.41 21.70 -44.77
CA LEU A 387 -4.42 20.63 -44.93
C LEU A 387 -3.13 20.97 -44.19
N GLN A 388 -2.62 22.19 -44.37
CA GLN A 388 -1.42 22.65 -43.68
C GLN A 388 -1.59 22.66 -42.15
N GLU A 389 -2.75 23.09 -41.66
CA GLU A 389 -3.09 23.05 -40.23
C GLU A 389 -3.01 21.62 -39.69
N LEU A 390 -3.68 20.67 -40.33
CA LEU A 390 -3.66 19.27 -39.92
C LEU A 390 -2.25 18.67 -39.98
N GLU A 391 -1.53 18.87 -41.08
CA GLU A 391 -0.16 18.35 -41.24
C GLU A 391 0.82 18.92 -40.19
N SER A 392 0.58 20.14 -39.71
CA SER A 392 1.40 20.77 -38.67
C SER A 392 1.11 20.28 -37.25
N SER A 393 -0.02 19.58 -37.04
CA SER A 393 -0.50 19.16 -35.72
C SER A 393 -0.84 17.67 -35.67
N PRO A 394 0.15 16.77 -35.88
CA PRO A 394 -0.08 15.33 -35.79
C PRO A 394 -0.41 14.90 -34.36
N PRO A 395 -1.22 13.84 -34.18
CA PRO A 395 -1.40 13.22 -32.87
C PRO A 395 -0.10 12.56 -32.38
N SER A 396 -0.06 12.15 -31.11
CA SER A 396 1.09 11.44 -30.53
C SER A 396 1.50 10.21 -31.35
N ASP A 397 2.81 10.03 -31.54
CA ASP A 397 3.37 8.90 -32.30
C ASP A 397 3.26 7.56 -31.55
N VAL A 398 3.49 7.62 -30.24
CA VAL A 398 3.46 6.46 -29.33
C VAL A 398 2.76 6.85 -28.04
N TYR A 399 2.21 5.85 -27.35
CA TYR A 399 1.70 6.03 -26.00
C TYR A 399 2.86 6.19 -24.99
N LEU A 400 3.80 5.24 -25.00
CA LEU A 400 5.03 5.26 -24.21
C LEU A 400 6.21 4.85 -25.09
N SER A 401 7.31 5.59 -25.03
CA SER A 401 8.57 5.14 -25.63
C SER A 401 9.17 3.98 -24.84
N SER A 402 10.18 3.29 -25.39
CA SER A 402 10.89 2.23 -24.65
C SER A 402 11.53 2.73 -23.35
N ARG A 403 12.01 3.99 -23.35
CA ARG A 403 12.58 4.63 -22.16
C ARG A 403 11.49 4.94 -21.12
N ASP A 404 10.35 5.49 -21.55
CA ASP A 404 9.22 5.75 -20.64
C ASP A 404 8.70 4.45 -20.02
N ARG A 405 8.64 3.37 -20.82
CA ARG A 405 8.24 2.04 -20.35
C ARG A 405 9.19 1.47 -19.30
N GLN A 406 10.50 1.66 -19.44
CA GLN A 406 11.49 1.22 -18.44
C GLN A 406 11.31 1.96 -17.11
N ILE A 407 11.10 3.28 -17.16
CA ILE A 407 10.81 4.08 -15.95
C ILE A 407 9.49 3.64 -15.32
N LEU A 408 8.45 3.39 -16.14
CA LEU A 408 7.17 2.87 -15.66
C LEU A 408 7.33 1.50 -14.98
N ASP A 409 8.17 0.62 -15.54
CA ASP A 409 8.49 -0.66 -14.93
C ASP A 409 9.20 -0.51 -13.57
N TRP A 410 9.95 0.58 -13.32
CA TRP A 410 10.47 0.88 -11.99
C TRP A 410 9.35 1.16 -10.98
N HIS A 411 8.33 1.93 -11.36
CA HIS A 411 7.15 2.16 -10.48
C HIS A 411 6.37 0.86 -10.24
N PHE A 412 6.24 0.00 -11.26
CA PHE A 412 5.67 -1.33 -11.06
C PHE A 412 6.53 -2.19 -10.12
N ALA A 413 7.87 -2.14 -10.22
CA ALA A 413 8.75 -2.82 -9.30
C ALA A 413 8.60 -2.31 -7.86
N ASN A 414 8.38 -1.00 -7.69
CA ASN A 414 8.11 -0.40 -6.38
C ASN A 414 6.78 -0.89 -5.78
N LEU A 415 5.75 -1.05 -6.61
CA LEU A 415 4.48 -1.65 -6.19
C LEU A 415 4.62 -3.15 -5.86
N GLU A 416 5.44 -3.89 -6.60
CA GLU A 416 5.79 -5.29 -6.30
C GLU A 416 6.62 -5.40 -5.01
N PHE A 417 7.45 -4.39 -4.70
CA PHE A 417 8.17 -4.29 -3.42
C PHE A 417 7.21 -4.11 -2.26
N ALA A 418 6.30 -3.12 -2.35
CA ALA A 418 5.32 -2.85 -1.29
C ALA A 418 4.51 -4.10 -0.94
N ASN A 419 4.04 -4.81 -1.96
CA ASN A 419 3.24 -6.03 -1.83
C ASN A 419 4.07 -7.33 -1.67
N ALA A 420 5.39 -7.24 -1.78
CA ALA A 420 6.33 -8.37 -1.86
C ALA A 420 5.90 -9.50 -2.81
N THR A 421 5.30 -9.19 -3.95
CA THR A 421 4.85 -10.21 -4.91
C THR A 421 4.74 -9.63 -6.32
N PRO A 422 4.87 -10.44 -7.38
CA PRO A 422 4.60 -10.00 -8.73
C PRO A 422 3.15 -9.52 -8.90
N LEU A 423 2.94 -8.46 -9.70
CA LEU A 423 1.59 -7.88 -9.91
C LEU A 423 0.62 -8.88 -10.54
N SER A 424 1.13 -9.88 -11.27
CA SER A 424 0.36 -10.99 -11.86
C SER A 424 -0.32 -11.91 -10.84
N THR A 425 0.01 -11.77 -9.55
CA THR A 425 -0.55 -12.58 -8.47
C THR A 425 -1.51 -11.82 -7.56
N LEU A 426 -1.46 -10.48 -7.56
CA LEU A 426 -2.31 -9.63 -6.73
C LEU A 426 -3.75 -9.63 -7.22
N SER A 427 -4.71 -9.73 -6.31
CA SER A 427 -6.13 -9.62 -6.63
C SER A 427 -6.47 -8.23 -7.16
N LEU A 428 -7.03 -8.13 -8.37
CA LEU A 428 -7.46 -6.82 -8.90
C LEU A 428 -8.41 -6.08 -7.94
N LYS A 429 -9.36 -6.81 -7.34
CA LYS A 429 -10.45 -6.22 -6.55
C LYS A 429 -10.08 -5.91 -5.10
N HIS A 430 -9.04 -6.56 -4.58
CA HIS A 430 -8.82 -6.65 -3.13
C HIS A 430 -7.36 -6.44 -2.71
N TRP A 431 -6.46 -6.06 -3.61
CA TRP A 431 -5.05 -5.89 -3.25
C TRP A 431 -4.82 -4.70 -2.29
N ASP A 432 -5.64 -3.66 -2.42
CA ASP A 432 -5.63 -2.37 -1.71
C ASP A 432 -6.72 -2.29 -0.61
N GLN A 433 -7.26 -3.43 -0.17
CA GLN A 433 -8.39 -3.45 0.77
C GLN A 433 -8.07 -2.90 2.18
N ASP A 434 -6.80 -2.75 2.52
CA ASP A 434 -6.30 -2.19 3.78
C ASP A 434 -5.91 -0.70 3.69
N ASP A 435 -5.92 -0.08 2.50
CA ASP A 435 -5.55 1.34 2.31
C ASP A 435 -6.44 2.28 3.14
N GLY A 436 -7.73 1.93 3.31
CA GLY A 436 -8.67 2.69 4.14
C GLY A 436 -8.33 2.73 5.64
N PHE A 437 -7.29 2.01 6.08
CA PHE A 437 -6.82 1.95 7.47
C PHE A 437 -5.39 2.48 7.64
N GLU A 438 -4.80 3.08 6.61
CA GLU A 438 -3.45 3.64 6.68
C GLU A 438 -3.30 4.62 7.86
N PHE A 439 -2.15 4.56 8.52
CA PHE A 439 -1.85 5.45 9.64
C PHE A 439 -1.34 6.80 9.16
N SER A 440 -1.72 7.87 9.86
CA SER A 440 -1.29 9.21 9.50
C SER A 440 0.15 9.52 9.96
N GLY A 441 0.75 10.48 9.29
CA GLY A 441 2.11 10.96 9.53
C GLY A 441 3.17 10.27 8.66
N SER A 442 4.36 10.84 8.63
CA SER A 442 5.44 10.34 7.76
C SER A 442 5.91 8.93 8.15
N HIS A 443 6.41 8.19 7.16
CA HIS A 443 7.09 6.92 7.41
C HIS A 443 8.44 7.15 8.12
N LEU A 444 8.75 6.30 9.09
CA LEU A 444 9.99 6.38 9.87
C LEU A 444 10.78 5.08 9.80
N THR A 445 12.11 5.16 9.91
CA THR A 445 12.99 4.01 10.11
C THR A 445 13.45 3.90 11.57
N VAL A 446 13.82 2.69 12.01
CA VAL A 446 14.40 2.44 13.34
C VAL A 446 15.92 2.37 13.23
N ARG A 447 16.60 3.50 13.43
CA ARG A 447 18.06 3.64 13.17
C ARG A 447 18.94 2.74 14.02
N ASN A 448 18.52 2.44 15.25
CA ASN A 448 19.25 1.53 16.13
C ASN A 448 18.87 0.05 15.93
N GLY A 449 18.10 -0.26 14.88
CA GLY A 449 17.70 -1.60 14.46
C GLY A 449 16.43 -2.08 15.15
N TYR A 450 15.45 -2.52 14.35
CA TYR A 450 14.10 -2.84 14.82
C TYR A 450 14.05 -4.05 15.79
N SER A 451 15.11 -4.86 15.88
CA SER A 451 15.20 -5.93 16.88
C SER A 451 15.09 -5.44 18.33
N CYS A 452 15.31 -4.14 18.61
CA CYS A 452 15.18 -3.59 19.96
C CYS A 452 13.77 -3.79 20.55
N VAL A 453 12.73 -3.81 19.71
CA VAL A 453 11.34 -3.99 20.13
C VAL A 453 11.05 -5.41 20.61
N PRO A 454 11.21 -6.47 19.79
CA PRO A 454 10.95 -7.84 20.25
C PRO A 454 11.90 -8.26 21.38
N VAL A 455 13.14 -7.75 21.43
CA VAL A 455 14.04 -8.02 22.57
C VAL A 455 13.49 -7.44 23.86
N ALA A 456 13.01 -6.19 23.85
CA ALA A 456 12.40 -5.57 25.03
C ALA A 456 11.10 -6.28 25.44
N LEU A 457 10.27 -6.72 24.48
CA LEU A 457 9.06 -7.48 24.77
C LEU A 457 9.35 -8.87 25.37
N ALA A 458 10.48 -9.48 25.00
CA ALA A 458 10.90 -10.79 25.50
C ALA A 458 11.36 -10.79 26.96
N GLU A 459 11.65 -9.63 27.54
CA GLU A 459 12.12 -9.52 28.92
C GLU A 459 11.12 -10.11 29.91
N GLY A 460 11.60 -11.06 30.73
CA GLY A 460 10.81 -11.74 31.77
C GLY A 460 9.91 -12.87 31.27
N LEU A 461 9.99 -13.25 29.99
CA LEU A 461 9.20 -14.35 29.42
C LEU A 461 9.95 -15.69 29.46
N ASP A 462 9.22 -16.79 29.62
CA ASP A 462 9.76 -18.15 29.46
C ASP A 462 9.81 -18.53 27.96
N ILE A 463 10.99 -18.38 27.35
CA ILE A 463 11.21 -18.64 25.92
C ILE A 463 12.20 -19.79 25.75
N LYS A 464 11.77 -20.85 25.06
CA LYS A 464 12.62 -21.98 24.64
C LYS A 464 13.07 -21.76 23.20
N LEU A 465 14.25 -21.15 23.04
CA LEU A 465 14.92 -20.98 21.75
C LEU A 465 15.43 -22.34 21.21
N ASN A 466 15.76 -22.41 19.93
CA ASN A 466 16.23 -23.62 19.25
C ASN A 466 15.26 -24.82 19.40
N THR A 467 13.97 -24.56 19.56
CA THR A 467 12.94 -25.55 19.86
C THR A 467 11.93 -25.55 18.72
N ALA A 468 12.17 -26.39 17.72
CA ALA A 468 11.31 -26.50 16.54
C ALA A 468 10.11 -27.39 16.83
N VAL A 469 8.90 -26.84 16.69
CA VAL A 469 7.66 -27.63 16.78
C VAL A 469 7.58 -28.60 15.61
N ARG A 470 7.17 -29.84 15.90
CA ARG A 470 6.96 -30.90 14.90
C ARG A 470 5.51 -31.35 14.86
N GLN A 471 4.83 -31.33 16.00
CA GLN A 471 3.44 -31.77 16.08
C GLN A 471 2.66 -30.97 17.12
N ILE A 472 1.41 -30.65 16.78
CA ILE A 472 0.43 -30.03 17.67
C ILE A 472 -0.76 -30.99 17.78
N ARG A 473 -0.91 -31.62 18.95
CA ARG A 473 -2.12 -32.38 19.28
C ARG A 473 -3.07 -31.48 20.06
N TYR A 474 -4.34 -31.44 19.67
CA TYR A 474 -5.38 -30.71 20.39
C TYR A 474 -6.62 -31.57 20.53
N SER A 475 -7.12 -31.71 21.76
CA SER A 475 -8.24 -32.58 22.12
C SER A 475 -9.20 -31.84 23.06
N ALA A 476 -10.35 -32.46 23.38
CA ALA A 476 -11.29 -31.88 24.34
C ALA A 476 -10.65 -31.61 25.72
N THR A 477 -9.62 -32.37 26.11
CA THR A 477 -8.98 -32.29 27.44
C THR A 477 -7.79 -31.34 27.50
N GLY A 478 -7.22 -30.92 26.36
CA GLY A 478 -6.08 -29.99 26.33
C GLY A 478 -5.26 -30.09 25.06
N VAL A 479 -4.01 -29.63 25.13
CA VAL A 479 -3.06 -29.62 24.01
C VAL A 479 -1.73 -30.24 24.40
N GLU A 480 -1.06 -30.85 23.42
CA GLU A 480 0.32 -31.35 23.53
C GLU A 480 1.13 -30.91 22.32
N VAL A 481 2.20 -30.15 22.55
CA VAL A 481 3.11 -29.65 21.52
C VAL A 481 4.41 -30.42 21.59
N THR A 482 4.70 -31.22 20.55
CA THR A 482 5.94 -31.99 20.45
C THR A 482 6.96 -31.22 19.63
N THR A 483 8.18 -31.17 20.14
CA THR A 483 9.28 -30.34 19.64
C THR A 483 10.57 -31.14 19.53
N THR A 484 11.50 -30.66 18.72
CA THR A 484 12.87 -31.18 18.58
C THR A 484 13.85 -30.02 18.62
N ASN A 485 15.13 -30.28 18.92
CA ASN A 485 16.15 -29.26 18.78
C ASN A 485 16.30 -28.83 17.31
N ALA A 486 16.16 -27.54 17.03
CA ALA A 486 16.23 -27.00 15.67
C ALA A 486 17.63 -27.13 15.04
N ARG A 487 18.70 -27.22 15.87
CA ARG A 487 20.08 -27.41 15.43
C ARG A 487 20.45 -28.87 15.19
N ASN A 488 19.71 -29.81 15.79
CA ASN A 488 19.96 -31.24 15.65
C ASN A 488 18.65 -32.03 15.77
N SER A 489 18.03 -32.34 14.63
CA SER A 489 16.77 -33.08 14.57
C SER A 489 16.85 -34.51 15.13
N SER A 490 18.06 -35.07 15.31
CA SER A 490 18.29 -36.38 15.95
C SER A 490 18.20 -36.32 17.47
N SER A 491 18.04 -35.13 18.07
CA SER A 491 17.84 -34.98 19.51
C SER A 491 16.50 -35.57 19.97
N ASN A 492 16.45 -36.07 21.20
CA ASN A 492 15.21 -36.50 21.84
C ASN A 492 14.13 -35.41 21.75
N SER A 493 12.90 -35.82 21.40
CA SER A 493 11.76 -34.91 21.35
C SER A 493 11.34 -34.47 22.76
N MET A 494 10.90 -33.22 22.90
CA MET A 494 10.30 -32.69 24.12
C MET A 494 8.82 -32.36 23.89
N THR A 495 7.98 -32.64 24.88
CA THR A 495 6.54 -32.37 24.82
C THR A 495 6.14 -31.34 25.87
N PHE A 496 5.41 -30.32 25.42
CA PHE A 496 4.80 -29.29 26.27
C PHE A 496 3.29 -29.52 26.31
N LYS A 497 2.72 -29.68 27.52
CA LYS A 497 1.28 -29.83 27.71
C LYS A 497 0.66 -28.52 28.20
N GLY A 498 -0.56 -28.21 27.77
CA GLY A 498 -1.29 -27.04 28.23
C GLY A 498 -2.81 -27.16 27.99
N ASP A 499 -3.53 -26.10 28.36
CA ASP A 499 -4.96 -25.96 28.12
C ASP A 499 -5.26 -25.40 26.73
N ALA A 500 -4.37 -24.56 26.19
CA ALA A 500 -4.49 -23.98 24.86
C ALA A 500 -3.12 -23.84 24.19
N VAL A 501 -3.14 -23.80 22.86
CA VAL A 501 -1.98 -23.45 22.04
C VAL A 501 -2.31 -22.23 21.18
N LEU A 502 -1.39 -21.27 21.15
CA LEU A 502 -1.44 -20.14 20.23
C LEU A 502 -0.39 -20.36 19.14
N CYS A 503 -0.88 -20.63 17.92
CA CYS A 503 -0.04 -20.80 16.74
C CYS A 503 0.26 -19.43 16.11
N THR A 504 1.54 -19.06 16.04
CA THR A 504 2.01 -17.87 15.33
C THR A 504 2.99 -18.19 14.20
N LEU A 505 2.98 -19.44 13.72
CA LEU A 505 3.74 -19.88 12.55
C LEU A 505 3.43 -18.98 11.35
N PRO A 506 4.43 -18.51 10.59
CA PRO A 506 4.18 -17.74 9.37
C PRO A 506 3.31 -18.51 8.36
N LEU A 507 2.53 -17.79 7.55
CA LEU A 507 1.65 -18.39 6.55
C LEU A 507 2.42 -19.29 5.57
N GLY A 508 3.65 -18.92 5.19
CA GLY A 508 4.50 -19.78 4.34
C GLY A 508 4.80 -21.14 4.97
N VAL A 509 5.02 -21.20 6.28
CA VAL A 509 5.21 -22.46 7.02
C VAL A 509 3.89 -23.24 7.07
N LEU A 510 2.76 -22.58 7.32
CA LEU A 510 1.44 -23.22 7.29
C LEU A 510 1.10 -23.80 5.91
N LYS A 511 1.48 -23.13 4.82
CA LYS A 511 1.34 -23.65 3.45
C LYS A 511 2.16 -24.93 3.25
N ASP A 512 3.38 -25.00 3.80
CA ASP A 512 4.18 -26.23 3.79
C ASP A 512 3.52 -27.35 4.62
N CYS A 513 2.92 -27.03 5.76
CA CYS A 513 2.17 -27.99 6.58
C CYS A 513 0.99 -28.59 5.81
N VAL A 514 0.19 -27.74 5.15
CA VAL A 514 -0.99 -28.18 4.38
C VAL A 514 -0.60 -29.02 3.16
N ARG A 515 0.55 -28.74 2.53
CA ARG A 515 1.06 -29.54 1.40
C ARG A 515 1.62 -30.91 1.83
N GLY A 516 1.97 -31.10 3.09
CA GLY A 516 2.55 -32.35 3.61
C GLY A 516 4.02 -32.60 3.24
N ASN A 517 4.69 -31.66 2.55
CA ASN A 517 5.98 -31.90 1.90
C ASN A 517 7.13 -31.05 2.48
N GLY A 518 6.88 -30.29 3.54
CA GLY A 518 7.91 -29.44 4.14
C GLY A 518 8.85 -30.20 5.07
N VAL A 519 10.17 -30.06 4.88
CA VAL A 519 11.21 -30.62 5.77
C VAL A 519 11.00 -30.26 7.25
N ASN A 520 10.37 -29.10 7.51
CA ASN A 520 10.01 -28.63 8.86
C ASN A 520 8.50 -28.40 9.03
N ALA A 521 7.67 -29.11 8.26
CA ALA A 521 6.23 -29.04 8.40
C ALA A 521 5.77 -29.50 9.79
N VAL A 522 4.86 -28.74 10.38
CA VAL A 522 4.21 -29.07 11.64
C VAL A 522 2.95 -29.89 11.36
N GLN A 523 2.87 -31.07 11.96
CA GLN A 523 1.68 -31.91 11.88
C GLN A 523 0.62 -31.47 12.89
N PHE A 524 -0.60 -31.22 12.41
CA PHE A 524 -1.77 -30.99 13.26
C PHE A 524 -2.52 -32.31 13.49
N SER A 525 -2.90 -32.59 14.74
CA SER A 525 -3.62 -33.81 15.12
C SER A 525 -4.78 -33.48 16.08
N PRO A 526 -6.04 -33.58 15.65
CA PRO A 526 -6.50 -33.92 14.29
C PRO A 526 -6.03 -32.90 13.24
N PRO A 527 -6.16 -33.19 11.93
CA PRO A 527 -5.88 -32.22 10.88
C PRO A 527 -6.70 -30.94 11.03
N LEU A 528 -6.18 -29.84 10.47
CA LEU A 528 -6.93 -28.59 10.38
C LEU A 528 -8.17 -28.78 9.48
N PRO A 529 -9.30 -28.13 9.80
CA PRO A 529 -10.52 -28.25 9.00
C PRO A 529 -10.38 -27.60 7.62
N ASP A 530 -11.17 -28.05 6.66
CA ASP A 530 -11.08 -27.64 5.24
C ASP A 530 -11.20 -26.12 5.03
N TRP A 531 -12.06 -25.44 5.79
CA TRP A 531 -12.20 -23.98 5.69
C TRP A 531 -10.91 -23.25 6.07
N LYS A 532 -10.12 -23.80 6.99
CA LYS A 532 -8.83 -23.25 7.41
C LYS A 532 -7.75 -23.56 6.37
N THR A 533 -7.68 -24.81 5.91
CA THR A 533 -6.68 -25.21 4.90
C THR A 533 -6.90 -24.51 3.57
N ALA A 534 -8.16 -24.31 3.15
CA ALA A 534 -8.51 -23.56 1.95
C ALA A 534 -8.12 -22.08 2.05
N ALA A 535 -8.31 -21.43 3.20
CA ALA A 535 -7.83 -20.06 3.42
C ALA A 535 -6.30 -19.97 3.39
N ILE A 536 -5.60 -20.94 4.03
CA ILE A 536 -4.13 -21.06 3.95
C ILE A 536 -3.66 -21.18 2.51
N GLN A 537 -4.37 -21.94 1.66
CA GLN A 537 -4.03 -22.13 0.27
C GLN A 537 -4.28 -20.87 -0.58
N ARG A 538 -5.44 -20.23 -0.42
CA ARG A 538 -5.84 -19.04 -1.20
C ARG A 538 -5.01 -17.80 -0.91
N LEU A 539 -4.74 -17.48 0.36
CA LEU A 539 -3.96 -16.28 0.70
C LEU A 539 -2.57 -16.32 0.06
N GLY A 540 -2.11 -15.18 -0.46
CA GLY A 540 -0.76 -15.05 -0.99
C GLY A 540 0.28 -15.03 0.14
N PHE A 541 1.47 -15.56 -0.13
CA PHE A 541 2.62 -15.35 0.76
C PHE A 541 3.84 -14.98 -0.07
N GLY A 542 4.17 -13.69 -0.04
CA GLY A 542 5.13 -13.03 -0.91
C GLY A 542 6.59 -13.38 -0.62
N ASN A 543 7.47 -12.76 -1.39
CA ASN A 543 8.90 -12.76 -1.15
C ASN A 543 9.50 -11.41 -1.53
N LEU A 544 10.43 -10.95 -0.69
CA LEU A 544 11.20 -9.73 -0.89
C LEU A 544 12.53 -9.94 -0.17
N ASN A 545 13.64 -9.59 -0.82
CA ASN A 545 14.96 -9.72 -0.25
C ASN A 545 15.73 -8.41 -0.23
N LYS A 546 16.74 -8.36 0.65
CA LYS A 546 17.64 -7.23 0.85
C LYS A 546 19.08 -7.67 0.74
N VAL A 547 19.91 -6.76 0.23
CA VAL A 547 21.37 -6.87 0.19
C VAL A 547 21.95 -5.76 1.06
N VAL A 548 22.58 -6.13 2.16
CA VAL A 548 23.32 -5.23 3.03
C VAL A 548 24.73 -5.05 2.48
N LEU A 549 25.15 -3.81 2.29
CA LEU A 549 26.49 -3.44 1.85
C LEU A 549 27.08 -2.44 2.84
N CYS A 550 28.06 -2.87 3.63
CA CYS A 550 28.74 -2.01 4.60
C CYS A 550 30.09 -1.54 4.04
N PHE A 551 30.31 -0.22 4.02
CA PHE A 551 31.53 0.38 3.48
C PHE A 551 32.37 1.04 4.58
N ASP A 552 33.58 1.49 4.26
CA ASP A 552 34.42 2.27 5.18
C ASP A 552 34.11 3.78 5.14
N ARG A 553 33.52 4.26 4.05
CA ARG A 553 33.09 5.65 3.87
C ARG A 553 31.80 5.74 3.06
N MET A 554 31.08 6.85 3.22
CA MET A 554 29.95 7.20 2.34
C MET A 554 30.48 7.80 1.04
N PHE A 555 29.97 7.35 -0.10
CA PHE A 555 30.28 7.88 -1.44
C PHE A 555 29.02 8.34 -2.20
N TRP A 556 27.86 8.25 -1.55
CA TRP A 556 26.55 8.72 -2.02
C TRP A 556 26.18 10.03 -1.31
N ASP A 557 25.08 10.67 -1.73
CA ASP A 557 24.55 11.85 -1.04
C ASP A 557 24.03 11.49 0.37
N PRO A 558 24.63 12.01 1.46
CA PRO A 558 24.19 11.70 2.81
C PRO A 558 22.81 12.26 3.15
N ASN A 559 22.31 13.24 2.38
CA ASN A 559 20.98 13.84 2.58
C ASN A 559 19.87 13.07 1.86
N ALA A 560 20.20 12.20 0.91
CA ALA A 560 19.26 11.33 0.22
C ALA A 560 19.06 10.03 1.03
N ASN A 561 17.80 9.71 1.34
CA ASN A 561 17.48 8.45 2.03
C ASN A 561 17.29 7.27 1.09
N LEU A 562 16.95 7.54 -0.18
CA LEU A 562 16.78 6.50 -1.19
C LEU A 562 17.10 7.03 -2.59
N PHE A 563 17.45 6.11 -3.49
CA PHE A 563 17.58 6.36 -4.93
C PHE A 563 17.28 5.08 -5.71
N GLY A 564 16.69 5.24 -6.90
CA GLY A 564 16.25 4.16 -7.76
C GLY A 564 17.23 3.83 -8.88
N HIS A 565 17.27 2.57 -9.27
CA HIS A 565 17.95 2.06 -10.46
C HIS A 565 16.91 1.47 -11.42
N VAL A 566 16.80 2.05 -12.61
CA VAL A 566 15.86 1.64 -13.64
C VAL A 566 16.43 0.45 -14.41
N GLY A 567 15.83 -0.72 -14.18
CA GLY A 567 16.21 -1.97 -14.84
C GLY A 567 16.02 -1.92 -16.36
N SER A 568 16.86 -2.67 -17.08
CA SER A 568 16.86 -2.64 -18.55
C SER A 568 15.68 -3.39 -19.18
N THR A 569 15.04 -4.31 -18.44
CA THR A 569 13.92 -5.14 -18.93
C THR A 569 12.81 -5.28 -17.89
N THR A 570 11.57 -5.45 -18.35
CA THR A 570 10.41 -5.73 -17.48
C THR A 570 10.64 -6.96 -16.58
N ALA A 571 11.31 -8.00 -17.08
CA ALA A 571 11.59 -9.21 -16.30
C ALA A 571 12.59 -8.98 -15.14
N SER A 572 13.50 -8.00 -15.29
CA SER A 572 14.52 -7.66 -14.29
C SER A 572 14.19 -6.39 -13.50
N ARG A 573 12.98 -5.84 -13.65
CA ARG A 573 12.59 -4.53 -13.07
C ARG A 573 12.75 -4.46 -11.54
N GLY A 574 12.58 -5.58 -10.85
CA GLY A 574 12.74 -5.68 -9.40
C GLY A 574 14.15 -6.05 -8.94
N GLU A 575 15.11 -6.26 -9.84
CA GLU A 575 16.48 -6.63 -9.49
C GLU A 575 17.29 -5.39 -9.10
N LEU A 576 17.59 -5.25 -7.80
CA LEU A 576 18.44 -4.17 -7.27
C LEU A 576 17.92 -2.78 -7.67
N PHE A 577 16.59 -2.63 -7.72
CA PHE A 577 15.92 -1.47 -8.30
C PHE A 577 15.89 -0.25 -7.35
N LEU A 578 16.13 -0.45 -6.06
CA LEU A 578 16.03 0.59 -5.04
C LEU A 578 17.10 0.41 -3.98
N PHE A 579 17.81 1.49 -3.65
CA PHE A 579 18.84 1.54 -2.62
C PHE A 579 18.42 2.49 -1.51
N TRP A 580 18.67 2.09 -0.27
CA TRP A 580 18.33 2.85 0.93
C TRP A 580 19.58 3.22 1.73
N ASN A 581 19.64 4.48 2.16
CA ASN A 581 20.61 5.07 3.07
C ASN A 581 19.88 5.61 4.31
N LEU A 582 19.75 4.75 5.33
CA LEU A 582 18.92 5.03 6.52
C LEU A 582 19.69 5.07 7.84
N TYR A 583 20.90 4.51 7.85
CA TYR A 583 21.67 4.30 9.06
C TYR A 583 22.78 5.34 9.21
N LYS A 584 23.26 5.52 10.45
CA LYS A 584 24.37 6.44 10.75
C LYS A 584 25.70 5.94 10.16
N ALA A 585 25.92 4.63 10.16
CA ALA A 585 27.09 4.02 9.57
C ALA A 585 26.95 3.96 8.04
N PRO A 586 28.05 3.95 7.27
CA PRO A 586 28.06 3.85 5.80
C PRO A 586 27.55 2.48 5.33
N VAL A 587 26.22 2.33 5.32
CA VAL A 587 25.51 1.11 4.93
C VAL A 587 24.47 1.45 3.88
N LEU A 588 24.54 0.76 2.75
CA LEU A 588 23.47 0.74 1.75
C LEU A 588 22.68 -0.57 1.85
N LEU A 589 21.37 -0.47 1.71
CA LEU A 589 20.46 -1.60 1.52
C LEU A 589 19.91 -1.60 0.10
N ALA A 590 20.28 -2.58 -0.72
CA ALA A 590 19.65 -2.78 -2.02
C ALA A 590 18.46 -3.73 -1.91
N LEU A 591 17.38 -3.46 -2.63
CA LEU A 591 16.15 -4.25 -2.61
C LEU A 591 15.99 -5.13 -3.86
N VAL A 592 15.47 -6.33 -3.65
CA VAL A 592 15.15 -7.29 -4.71
C VAL A 592 13.69 -7.72 -4.58
N ALA A 593 12.84 -7.28 -5.51
CA ALA A 593 11.39 -7.41 -5.48
C ALA A 593 10.82 -8.16 -6.71
N GLY A 594 9.50 -8.40 -6.72
CA GLY A 594 8.80 -9.04 -7.83
C GLY A 594 9.35 -10.44 -8.15
N GLU A 595 9.39 -10.79 -9.44
CA GLU A 595 9.91 -12.08 -9.92
C GLU A 595 11.41 -12.25 -9.59
N ALA A 596 12.17 -11.16 -9.57
CA ALA A 596 13.60 -11.18 -9.27
C ALA A 596 13.89 -11.69 -7.85
N ALA A 597 12.99 -11.46 -6.89
CA ALA A 597 13.16 -11.90 -5.51
C ALA A 597 13.31 -13.43 -5.38
N ALA A 598 12.57 -14.21 -6.17
CA ALA A 598 12.65 -15.67 -6.16
C ALA A 598 13.87 -16.18 -6.94
N ILE A 599 14.17 -15.57 -8.09
CA ILE A 599 15.28 -15.98 -8.95
C ILE A 599 16.62 -15.75 -8.24
N MET A 600 16.77 -14.60 -7.58
CA MET A 600 18.03 -14.20 -6.93
C MET A 600 18.38 -15.05 -5.70
N GLU A 601 17.43 -15.76 -5.08
CA GLU A 601 17.78 -16.68 -3.98
C GLU A 601 18.65 -17.86 -4.46
N ASN A 602 18.56 -18.23 -5.74
CA ASN A 602 19.36 -19.30 -6.36
C ASN A 602 20.72 -18.82 -6.89
N VAL A 603 21.02 -17.53 -6.74
CA VAL A 603 22.29 -16.93 -7.15
C VAL A 603 23.19 -16.79 -5.93
N SER A 604 24.49 -17.00 -6.07
CA SER A 604 25.47 -16.87 -4.97
C SER A 604 25.64 -15.42 -4.53
N ASP A 605 25.95 -15.19 -3.24
CA ASP A 605 26.15 -13.86 -2.66
C ASP A 605 27.14 -13.01 -3.46
N ASP A 606 28.31 -13.57 -3.83
CA ASP A 606 29.36 -12.85 -4.56
C ASP A 606 28.86 -12.25 -5.90
N VAL A 607 27.98 -12.98 -6.59
CA VAL A 607 27.39 -12.51 -7.86
C VAL A 607 26.39 -11.38 -7.61
N ILE A 608 25.55 -11.51 -6.59
CA ILE A 608 24.55 -10.49 -6.21
C ILE A 608 25.26 -9.20 -5.75
N ILE A 609 26.30 -9.34 -4.95
CA ILE A 609 27.15 -8.24 -4.48
C ILE A 609 27.86 -7.61 -5.70
N GLY A 610 28.44 -8.42 -6.58
CA GLY A 610 29.07 -7.95 -7.81
C GLY A 610 28.14 -7.11 -8.69
N ARG A 611 26.89 -7.57 -8.88
CA ARG A 611 25.86 -6.80 -9.60
C ARG A 611 25.49 -5.51 -8.90
N SER A 612 25.37 -5.53 -7.56
CA SER A 612 25.08 -4.34 -6.77
C SER A 612 26.20 -3.29 -6.89
N ILE A 613 27.47 -3.72 -6.83
CA ILE A 613 28.62 -2.85 -7.02
C ILE A 613 28.69 -2.33 -8.47
N ALA A 614 28.32 -3.13 -9.47
CA ALA A 614 28.25 -2.67 -10.86
C ALA A 614 27.21 -1.56 -11.05
N VAL A 615 26.01 -1.71 -10.49
CA VAL A 615 24.97 -0.66 -10.48
C VAL A 615 25.48 0.61 -9.81
N LEU A 616 26.04 0.49 -8.61
CA LEU A 616 26.57 1.64 -7.86
C LEU A 616 27.70 2.34 -8.62
N LYS A 617 28.58 1.60 -9.30
CA LYS A 617 29.63 2.18 -10.15
C LYS A 617 29.08 2.89 -11.38
N GLY A 618 27.98 2.41 -11.95
CA GLY A 618 27.27 3.09 -13.03
C GLY A 618 26.71 4.45 -12.60
N ILE A 619 26.24 4.56 -11.35
CA ILE A 619 25.63 5.78 -10.80
C ILE A 619 26.69 6.77 -10.31
N PHE A 620 27.64 6.31 -9.48
CA PHE A 620 28.59 7.17 -8.76
C PHE A 620 29.98 7.21 -9.40
N GLY A 621 30.22 6.43 -10.45
CA GLY A 621 31.50 6.34 -11.14
C GLY A 621 32.45 5.28 -10.56
N ASN A 622 33.26 4.68 -11.43
CA ASN A 622 34.11 3.52 -11.09
C ASN A 622 35.09 3.74 -9.94
N ASN A 623 35.64 4.95 -9.81
CA ASN A 623 36.68 5.27 -8.82
C ASN A 623 36.10 5.64 -7.45
N ALA A 624 34.81 6.00 -7.38
CA ALA A 624 34.18 6.45 -6.14
C ALA A 624 33.81 5.28 -5.23
N VAL A 625 33.35 4.16 -5.82
CA VAL A 625 32.77 3.00 -5.12
C VAL A 625 33.85 2.03 -4.63
N PRO A 626 34.12 1.95 -3.31
CA PRO A 626 35.05 0.98 -2.76
C PRO A 626 34.41 -0.41 -2.65
N GLN A 627 35.21 -1.42 -2.33
CA GLN A 627 34.69 -2.74 -1.97
C GLN A 627 34.02 -2.70 -0.58
N PRO A 628 32.88 -3.38 -0.38
CA PRO A 628 32.25 -3.47 0.92
C PRO A 628 33.12 -4.28 1.89
N LYS A 629 33.13 -3.87 3.15
CA LYS A 629 33.83 -4.58 4.25
C LYS A 629 33.01 -5.75 4.77
N GLU A 630 31.69 -5.60 4.76
CA GLU A 630 30.74 -6.62 5.19
C GLU A 630 29.55 -6.62 4.24
N THR A 631 29.02 -7.81 3.99
CA THR A 631 27.89 -8.03 3.11
C THR A 631 26.96 -9.09 3.65
N LEU A 632 25.67 -8.95 3.38
CA LEU A 632 24.68 -9.98 3.73
C LEU A 632 23.52 -9.94 2.74
N VAL A 633 23.15 -11.10 2.20
CA VAL A 633 21.98 -11.25 1.32
C VAL A 633 20.90 -12.06 2.03
N THR A 634 19.69 -11.52 2.14
CA THR A 634 18.56 -12.28 2.70
C THR A 634 17.99 -13.26 1.68
N ARG A 635 17.45 -14.39 2.17
CA ARG A 635 16.72 -15.38 1.37
C ARG A 635 15.48 -15.85 2.13
N TRP A 636 14.48 -14.99 2.21
CA TRP A 636 13.30 -15.22 3.05
C TRP A 636 12.44 -16.40 2.59
N ARG A 637 12.41 -16.73 1.28
CA ARG A 637 11.70 -17.92 0.78
C ARG A 637 12.41 -19.21 1.17
N ALA A 638 13.74 -19.26 1.06
CA ALA A 638 14.55 -20.40 1.46
C ALA A 638 14.57 -20.61 2.99
N ASP A 639 14.39 -19.54 3.78
CA ASP A 639 14.36 -19.63 5.24
C ASP A 639 13.26 -20.60 5.72
N PRO A 640 13.63 -21.70 6.41
CA PRO A 640 12.68 -22.73 6.81
C PRO A 640 11.66 -22.31 7.86
N TRP A 641 11.92 -21.21 8.56
CA TRP A 641 11.04 -20.71 9.63
C TRP A 641 10.20 -19.52 9.18
N ALA A 642 10.31 -19.11 7.91
CA ALA A 642 9.51 -18.04 7.32
C ALA A 642 8.80 -18.49 6.04
N ARG A 643 9.53 -19.11 5.09
CA ARG A 643 9.06 -19.55 3.76
C ARG A 643 8.49 -18.43 2.89
N GLY A 644 9.03 -17.22 3.06
CA GLY A 644 8.64 -16.00 2.36
C GLY A 644 8.73 -14.78 3.28
N SER A 645 8.34 -13.63 2.76
CA SER A 645 8.38 -12.34 3.47
C SER A 645 7.10 -12.13 4.30
N TYR A 646 5.97 -11.87 3.66
CA TYR A 646 4.68 -11.56 4.30
C TYR A 646 3.49 -11.86 3.39
N SER A 647 2.26 -11.86 3.91
CA SER A 647 1.08 -12.18 3.11
C SER A 647 0.70 -11.06 2.14
N TYR A 648 0.01 -11.44 1.07
CA TYR A 648 -0.66 -10.52 0.16
C TYR A 648 -2.02 -11.08 -0.24
N VAL A 649 -2.93 -10.24 -0.73
CA VAL A 649 -4.24 -10.70 -1.22
C VAL A 649 -4.10 -11.21 -2.65
N ALA A 650 -3.97 -12.53 -2.79
CA ALA A 650 -3.82 -13.16 -4.09
C ALA A 650 -5.11 -13.12 -4.92
N ALA A 651 -5.00 -13.15 -6.24
CA ALA A 651 -6.15 -13.32 -7.12
C ALA A 651 -6.93 -14.60 -6.76
N GLY A 652 -8.22 -14.45 -6.45
CA GLY A 652 -9.08 -15.52 -5.92
C GLY A 652 -9.15 -15.62 -4.39
N SER A 653 -8.42 -14.77 -3.67
CA SER A 653 -8.54 -14.54 -2.23
C SER A 653 -9.19 -13.17 -1.95
N SER A 654 -9.49 -12.89 -0.69
CA SER A 654 -10.03 -11.61 -0.23
C SER A 654 -9.67 -11.38 1.24
N GLY A 655 -10.00 -10.19 1.75
CA GLY A 655 -9.87 -9.85 3.17
C GLY A 655 -10.45 -10.88 4.14
N ASN A 656 -11.53 -11.56 3.73
CA ASN A 656 -12.20 -12.55 4.57
C ASN A 656 -11.31 -13.76 4.88
N ASP A 657 -10.33 -14.09 4.03
CA ASP A 657 -9.41 -15.17 4.33
C ASP A 657 -8.52 -14.84 5.55
N TYR A 658 -8.20 -13.56 5.82
CA TYR A 658 -7.52 -13.16 7.06
C TYR A 658 -8.40 -13.42 8.30
N ASP A 659 -9.71 -13.18 8.19
CA ASP A 659 -10.68 -13.43 9.27
C ASP A 659 -10.83 -14.94 9.52
N LEU A 660 -10.87 -15.75 8.45
CA LEU A 660 -10.79 -17.21 8.55
C LEU A 660 -9.47 -17.62 9.22
N MET A 661 -8.33 -17.05 8.84
CA MET A 661 -7.05 -17.35 9.50
C MET A 661 -7.06 -17.03 11.00
N ALA A 662 -7.76 -15.97 11.43
CA ALA A 662 -7.91 -15.60 12.84
C ALA A 662 -8.86 -16.49 13.65
N THR A 663 -9.73 -17.26 12.99
CA THR A 663 -10.77 -18.06 13.66
C THR A 663 -10.13 -19.24 14.42
N PRO A 664 -10.40 -19.45 15.73
CA PRO A 664 -9.82 -20.54 16.48
C PRO A 664 -10.45 -21.88 16.11
N VAL A 665 -9.73 -22.98 16.38
CA VAL A 665 -10.18 -24.34 16.08
C VAL A 665 -10.56 -25.07 17.36
N CYS A 666 -11.75 -25.67 17.35
CA CYS A 666 -12.22 -26.58 18.39
C CYS A 666 -11.92 -28.04 17.99
N PRO A 667 -11.58 -28.93 18.93
CA PRO A 667 -11.31 -30.34 18.65
C PRO A 667 -12.44 -31.04 17.87
N ASN A 668 -13.70 -30.71 18.16
CA ASN A 668 -14.88 -31.31 17.53
C ASN A 668 -15.28 -30.65 16.19
N SER A 669 -14.77 -29.44 15.87
CA SER A 669 -15.01 -28.76 14.58
C SER A 669 -14.26 -29.46 13.43
N ALA A 670 -13.17 -30.17 13.74
CA ALA A 670 -12.46 -31.01 12.76
C ALA A 670 -13.29 -32.21 12.28
N ALA A 671 -14.34 -32.62 13.00
CA ALA A 671 -15.21 -33.74 12.63
C ALA A 671 -16.53 -33.31 11.94
N THR A 672 -17.00 -32.08 12.15
CA THR A 672 -18.30 -31.60 11.65
C THR A 672 -18.22 -30.54 10.54
N GLY A 673 -17.02 -30.04 10.21
CA GLY A 673 -16.80 -29.09 9.11
C GLY A 673 -17.37 -27.68 9.31
N GLY A 674 -18.11 -27.44 10.39
CA GLY A 674 -18.73 -26.15 10.73
C GLY A 674 -17.98 -25.34 11.80
N PRO A 675 -18.36 -24.06 12.00
CA PRO A 675 -17.83 -23.20 13.07
C PRO A 675 -18.11 -23.78 14.47
N PRO A 676 -17.41 -23.29 15.52
CA PRO A 676 -17.59 -23.76 16.89
C PRO A 676 -19.06 -23.75 17.33
N GLN A 677 -19.57 -24.90 17.77
CA GLN A 677 -20.91 -25.03 18.39
C GLN A 677 -20.85 -24.68 19.88
N PRO A 678 -21.94 -24.18 20.49
CA PRO A 678 -22.01 -23.90 21.92
C PRO A 678 -21.65 -25.16 22.75
N GLY A 679 -20.68 -25.03 23.66
CA GLY A 679 -20.19 -26.13 24.50
C GLY A 679 -18.83 -26.73 24.12
N ASN A 680 -18.29 -26.41 22.93
CA ASN A 680 -16.96 -26.86 22.52
C ASN A 680 -15.90 -25.78 22.72
N LEU A 681 -15.10 -25.92 23.78
CA LEU A 681 -13.95 -25.04 24.08
C LEU A 681 -12.90 -25.05 22.95
N PRO A 682 -12.57 -23.89 22.35
CA PRO A 682 -11.46 -23.79 21.41
C PRO A 682 -10.12 -24.08 22.10
N ARG A 683 -9.23 -24.80 21.42
CA ARG A 683 -7.93 -25.22 21.96
C ARG A 683 -6.76 -24.71 21.15
N LEU A 684 -6.96 -24.45 19.85
CA LEU A 684 -5.94 -23.99 18.92
C LEU A 684 -6.32 -22.60 18.39
N PHE A 685 -5.55 -21.60 18.77
CA PHE A 685 -5.73 -20.19 18.41
C PHE A 685 -4.68 -19.77 17.40
N PHE A 686 -4.95 -18.70 16.64
CA PHE A 686 -4.05 -18.22 15.57
C PHE A 686 -3.84 -16.70 15.68
N ALA A 687 -2.57 -16.30 15.74
CA ALA A 687 -2.14 -14.91 15.63
C ALA A 687 -1.00 -14.79 14.64
N GLY A 688 -0.62 -13.56 14.30
CA GLY A 688 0.36 -13.24 13.28
C GLY A 688 -0.19 -12.25 12.27
N GLU A 689 0.70 -11.65 11.48
CA GLU A 689 0.33 -10.66 10.45
C GLU A 689 -0.69 -11.19 9.44
N HIS A 690 -0.66 -12.48 9.12
CA HIS A 690 -1.61 -13.14 8.22
C HIS A 690 -2.97 -13.48 8.87
N THR A 691 -3.28 -12.90 10.04
CA THR A 691 -4.53 -13.14 10.77
C THR A 691 -5.27 -11.84 11.10
N ILE A 692 -4.88 -10.70 10.53
CA ILE A 692 -5.52 -9.41 10.82
C ILE A 692 -5.83 -8.70 9.50
N ARG A 693 -7.12 -8.57 9.21
CA ARG A 693 -7.61 -8.11 7.91
C ARG A 693 -7.22 -6.67 7.56
N ASN A 694 -7.25 -5.77 8.55
CA ASN A 694 -7.09 -4.34 8.33
C ASN A 694 -5.62 -3.88 8.38
N TYR A 695 -4.72 -4.74 8.85
CA TYR A 695 -3.29 -4.42 9.00
C TYR A 695 -2.41 -5.64 8.66
N PRO A 696 -2.63 -6.34 7.53
CA PRO A 696 -1.84 -7.52 7.18
C PRO A 696 -0.39 -7.12 6.91
N ALA A 697 0.52 -8.10 6.77
CA ALA A 697 1.91 -7.87 6.35
C ALA A 697 2.80 -6.98 7.24
N THR A 698 2.28 -6.40 8.33
CA THR A 698 3.03 -5.42 9.12
C THR A 698 3.40 -5.89 10.53
N VAL A 699 4.36 -5.20 11.13
CA VAL A 699 4.76 -5.39 12.54
C VAL A 699 3.63 -5.02 13.50
N HIS A 700 2.96 -3.89 13.25
CA HIS A 700 1.84 -3.44 14.07
C HIS A 700 0.62 -4.36 13.94
N GLY A 701 0.37 -4.93 12.75
CA GLY A 701 -0.64 -5.97 12.56
C GLY A 701 -0.36 -7.23 13.37
N ALA A 702 0.88 -7.73 13.32
CA ALA A 702 1.30 -8.84 14.16
C ALA A 702 1.12 -8.53 15.66
N LEU A 703 1.50 -7.33 16.11
CA LEU A 703 1.30 -6.88 17.48
C LEU A 703 -0.18 -6.88 17.88
N LEU A 704 -1.06 -6.27 17.07
CA LEU A 704 -2.51 -6.22 17.31
C LEU A 704 -3.15 -7.61 17.34
N SER A 705 -2.73 -8.52 16.44
CA SER A 705 -3.21 -9.91 16.45
C SER A 705 -2.84 -10.65 17.75
N GLY A 706 -1.69 -10.33 18.35
CA GLY A 706 -1.26 -10.86 19.63
C GLY A 706 -2.14 -10.38 20.79
N PHE A 707 -2.50 -9.08 20.82
CA PHE A 707 -3.46 -8.55 21.79
C PHE A 707 -4.83 -9.22 21.66
N ARG A 708 -5.33 -9.36 20.42
CA ARG A 708 -6.61 -9.99 20.12
C ARG A 708 -6.69 -11.41 20.67
N GLU A 709 -5.71 -12.27 20.36
CA GLU A 709 -5.74 -13.65 20.83
C GLU A 709 -5.48 -13.76 22.33
N ALA A 710 -4.64 -12.90 22.92
CA ALA A 710 -4.48 -12.88 24.37
C ALA A 710 -5.79 -12.55 25.10
N GLY A 711 -6.52 -11.54 24.62
CA GLY A 711 -7.84 -11.19 25.14
C GLY A 711 -8.84 -12.34 25.00
N ARG A 712 -8.93 -12.93 23.80
CA ARG A 712 -9.83 -14.05 23.50
C ARG A 712 -9.54 -15.30 24.33
N ILE A 713 -8.26 -15.67 24.48
CA ILE A 713 -7.84 -16.81 25.31
C ILE A 713 -8.17 -16.51 26.78
N ALA A 714 -7.86 -15.31 27.28
CA ALA A 714 -8.17 -14.96 28.65
C ALA A 714 -9.69 -14.94 28.93
N ASP A 715 -10.52 -14.42 28.02
CA ASP A 715 -11.98 -14.48 28.15
C ASP A 715 -12.46 -15.93 28.25
N GLN A 716 -11.89 -16.82 27.43
CA GLN A 716 -12.29 -18.23 27.36
C GLN A 716 -11.92 -19.03 28.61
N PHE A 717 -10.75 -18.77 29.21
CA PHE A 717 -10.19 -19.59 30.29
C PHE A 717 -10.25 -18.94 31.67
N LEU A 718 -10.35 -17.61 31.75
CA LEU A 718 -10.42 -16.84 33.01
C LEU A 718 -11.80 -16.16 33.19
N GLY A 719 -12.64 -16.15 32.16
CA GLY A 719 -13.88 -15.38 32.13
C GLY A 719 -13.65 -13.92 31.74
N ALA A 720 -14.76 -13.21 31.47
CA ALA A 720 -14.77 -11.82 31.05
C ALA A 720 -15.04 -10.87 32.25
N PRO A 721 -14.02 -10.17 32.78
CA PRO A 721 -14.16 -9.35 34.00
C PRO A 721 -15.02 -8.09 33.81
N TYR A 722 -15.31 -7.73 32.56
CA TYR A 722 -16.14 -6.59 32.18
C TYR A 722 -17.62 -6.96 31.96
N ALA A 723 -17.94 -8.25 31.91
CA ALA A 723 -19.31 -8.73 31.76
C ALA A 723 -20.12 -8.46 33.05
N LEU A 724 -21.43 -8.29 32.92
CA LEU A 724 -22.30 -8.17 34.08
C LEU A 724 -22.23 -9.44 34.95
N PRO A 725 -22.27 -9.33 36.28
CA PRO A 725 -22.36 -10.50 37.15
C PRO A 725 -23.58 -11.34 36.77
N GLN A 726 -23.39 -12.60 36.40
CA GLN A 726 -24.52 -13.50 36.18
C GLN A 726 -25.22 -13.70 37.53
N ARG A 727 -26.52 -13.35 37.61
CA ARG A 727 -27.35 -13.76 38.76
C ARG A 727 -27.31 -15.30 38.82
N PRO A 728 -27.07 -15.92 39.99
CA PRO A 728 -27.24 -17.36 40.11
C PRO A 728 -28.67 -17.73 39.70
N PRO A 729 -28.90 -18.88 39.04
CA PRO A 729 -30.24 -19.32 38.73
C PRO A 729 -31.02 -19.42 40.05
N VAL A 730 -32.13 -18.68 40.13
CA VAL A 730 -33.06 -18.77 41.25
C VAL A 730 -33.50 -20.23 41.30
N ALA A 731 -33.15 -20.93 42.38
CA ALA A 731 -33.68 -22.25 42.64
C ALA A 731 -35.20 -22.10 42.78
N THR A 732 -35.93 -22.46 41.73
CA THR A 732 -37.36 -22.72 41.81
C THR A 732 -37.53 -23.91 42.75
N HIS A 733 -37.77 -23.63 44.02
CA HIS A 733 -38.33 -24.61 44.94
C HIS A 733 -39.71 -24.98 44.39
N VAL A 734 -39.81 -26.17 43.82
CA VAL A 734 -41.09 -26.84 43.61
C VAL A 734 -41.52 -27.34 44.98
N THR A 735 -42.51 -26.67 45.57
CA THR A 735 -43.41 -27.27 46.58
C THR A 735 -44.63 -27.83 45.88
#